data_AF-A0A1C5AR87-F1
#
_entry.id   AF-A0A1C5AR87-F1
#
_cell.length_a   1.000
_cell.length_b   1.000
_cell.length_c   1.000
_cell.angle_alpha   90.00
_cell.angle_beta   90.00
_cell.angle_gamma   90.00
#
_symmetry.space_group_name_H-M   'P 1'
#
loop_
_entity.id
_entity.type
_entity.pdbx_description
1 polymer ?
#
loop_
_entity_poly.entity_id
_entity_poly.type
_entity_poly.pdbx_seq_one_letter_code
_entity_poly.pdbx_strand_id
1 'polypeptide(L)'
;MKPAVSTVRRSLLAVALAVASTLPAVVGNQLPASAAVQQTYYVAPDGNDANPGTLQSPFRTLQRARDVVRTVNANMTGDIEVYLRGGSYPVGSTIEFGAGDSGTNGHRVSYSAYPNETPVLEGGVQVTGWTQHSGNIWKAPLDRANKLRALYVNDKRAYMASKTIGSAGCYGTYTITAGQAAWAWESGSQCDGAKYNLNDFPAVARNADDIEIETATTWTTAIVGVRQVTTSSDGANRVALFQQPGAAIAQGAFNGNAQTGGSHKVMNAYEFLDAPGEFYFDKGSRTLYYYKSSAENMTTASVFAPNNVTTLLRVAGTSTSSHARNITFSGLTVQHSDWNLFNVAGSSFKQAQQGNLGAQAYAKRNFHDYYYRNVDVTPGMIQVENADGILLQRNRILHTGADGINMVNDVQNSQLVGNFTNDVAGSAITVGHPQHVYIGDGTSSNREKWSPQVEGLPKNIDIRNNYLYDSAVLFNGHSPISAYFVDTLSVQRNRIEKSPWSGITLGWGWWNFDGSSGSIAPNRPTTTARNNTISYNHIIDTVQRLSDTAPIYTLGSQPGTTITNNYLQGVPAGHKYGLHPDEGSAYITFRDNVLSVDKNITWMINSDDFGRKHDLSITQIYGPINKVSNKNLPNSTVGDIIVSSDYVWPAQAYAIAANSGLEDAFRDIVPAANLSLPNYVLPASTYVTSGTASIPIRSTGDATRAVWLAPAGTTTFTAGPTMTRAGGTATSIAVPTTQGEYRLYVLDAQGNRSVESSSIVRQQSGGSVPQGGRLVGGQSGRCVEVPNSSTTNGTQVQLWDCSGGTNQQWTYTASKQLTGYGNKCLDANGAGTSNGTTVIIWDCHGGTNQQWNVNANGTVTNVQSGLCLDANGAATANGTKIILWSCNGGTNQQWSLRN
;
A
#
# COMPACT_ATOMS: atom_id res chain seq x y z
N MET A 1 -50.95 27.35 -50.43
CA MET A 1 -51.59 26.09 -50.89
C MET A 1 -50.95 25.67 -52.20
N LYS A 2 -50.71 24.35 -52.35
CA LYS A 2 -50.20 23.59 -53.52
C LYS A 2 -48.70 23.75 -53.86
N PRO A 3 -48.06 22.74 -54.51
CA PRO A 3 -47.99 21.33 -54.11
C PRO A 3 -46.61 20.67 -54.42
N ALA A 4 -46.59 19.34 -54.37
CA ALA A 4 -45.51 18.37 -54.39
C ALA A 4 -44.86 18.03 -55.77
N VAL A 5 -43.94 17.03 -55.69
CA VAL A 5 -43.48 16.01 -56.67
C VAL A 5 -42.10 16.32 -57.30
N SER A 6 -40.97 15.71 -56.86
CA SER A 6 -40.44 14.33 -57.00
C SER A 6 -39.78 13.99 -58.34
N THR A 7 -38.47 13.66 -58.32
CA THR A 7 -37.75 12.51 -58.92
C THR A 7 -36.23 12.82 -58.91
N VAL A 8 -35.21 11.95 -58.82
CA VAL A 8 -34.99 10.51 -58.58
C VAL A 8 -33.47 10.29 -58.32
N ARG A 9 -33.14 9.39 -57.38
CA ARG A 9 -31.95 8.51 -57.20
C ARG A 9 -30.55 8.94 -57.70
N ARG A 10 -29.53 8.86 -56.81
CA ARG A 10 -28.65 7.68 -56.63
C ARG A 10 -27.65 7.89 -55.47
N SER A 11 -27.34 6.76 -54.85
CA SER A 11 -26.57 6.46 -53.64
C SER A 11 -25.11 6.97 -53.62
N LEU A 12 -24.59 7.22 -52.41
CA LEU A 12 -23.36 6.58 -51.89
C LEU A 12 -23.19 6.88 -50.39
N LEU A 13 -23.13 5.81 -49.60
CA LEU A 13 -22.69 5.81 -48.20
C LEU A 13 -21.24 6.28 -48.12
N ALA A 14 -20.96 7.25 -47.25
CA ALA A 14 -19.64 7.45 -46.68
C ALA A 14 -19.75 7.26 -45.16
N VAL A 15 -19.22 6.14 -44.68
CA VAL A 15 -18.97 5.86 -43.27
C VAL A 15 -17.79 6.73 -42.84
N ALA A 16 -18.03 7.74 -42.02
CA ALA A 16 -16.98 8.47 -41.34
C ALA A 16 -16.69 7.78 -40.00
N LEU A 17 -15.60 7.00 -39.93
CA LEU A 17 -14.99 6.60 -38.66
C LEU A 17 -14.46 7.86 -37.97
N ALA A 18 -15.13 8.30 -36.91
CA ALA A 18 -14.57 9.25 -35.97
C ALA A 18 -13.61 8.50 -35.03
N VAL A 19 -12.31 8.59 -35.31
CA VAL A 19 -11.26 8.19 -34.38
C VAL A 19 -11.24 9.23 -33.25
N ALA A 20 -11.84 8.90 -32.11
CA ALA A 20 -11.70 9.68 -30.89
C ALA A 20 -10.26 9.54 -30.38
N SER A 21 -9.43 10.52 -30.70
CA SER A 21 -8.13 10.71 -30.06
C SER A 21 -8.39 11.32 -28.68
N THR A 22 -8.40 10.49 -27.64
CA THR A 22 -8.34 10.98 -26.26
C THR A 22 -6.92 11.49 -26.00
N LEU A 23 -6.70 12.77 -26.26
CA LEU A 23 -5.57 13.51 -25.72
C LEU A 23 -5.69 13.48 -24.18
N PRO A 24 -4.67 13.02 -23.43
CA PRO A 24 -4.66 13.22 -22.00
C PRO A 24 -4.59 14.73 -21.76
N ALA A 25 -5.61 15.30 -21.13
CA ALA A 25 -5.56 16.66 -20.63
C ALA A 25 -4.40 16.71 -19.62
N VAL A 26 -3.28 17.31 -20.02
CA VAL A 26 -2.27 17.79 -19.08
C VAL A 26 -2.94 18.90 -18.31
N VAL A 27 -3.52 18.57 -17.15
CA VAL A 27 -3.83 19.56 -16.13
C VAL A 27 -2.48 20.05 -15.64
N GLY A 28 -1.95 21.08 -16.31
CA GLY A 28 -0.84 21.84 -15.75
C GLY A 28 -1.28 22.33 -14.37
N ASN A 29 -0.43 22.14 -13.36
CA ASN A 29 -0.55 22.78 -12.06
C ASN A 29 -0.54 24.30 -12.23
N GLN A 30 -1.66 24.89 -12.67
CA GLN A 30 -1.95 26.26 -12.35
C GLN A 30 -2.31 26.23 -10.87
N LEU A 31 -1.44 26.81 -10.04
CA LEU A 31 -1.86 27.25 -8.71
C LEU A 31 -3.19 28.00 -8.92
N PRO A 32 -4.28 27.64 -8.22
CA PRO A 32 -5.48 28.44 -8.28
C PRO A 32 -5.08 29.89 -8.00
N ALA A 33 -5.66 30.83 -8.74
CA ALA A 33 -5.44 32.24 -8.47
C ALA A 33 -5.68 32.45 -6.97
N SER A 34 -4.63 32.89 -6.24
CA SER A 34 -4.73 33.14 -4.82
C SER A 34 -5.88 34.10 -4.62
N ALA A 35 -6.87 33.74 -3.79
CA ALA A 35 -7.88 34.70 -3.43
C ALA A 35 -7.19 35.91 -2.78
N ALA A 36 -7.82 37.09 -2.89
CA ALA A 36 -7.34 38.25 -2.15
C ALA A 36 -7.23 37.89 -0.66
N VAL A 37 -6.19 38.34 0.03
CA VAL A 37 -6.06 38.11 1.48
C VAL A 37 -6.85 39.19 2.20
N GLN A 38 -7.83 38.79 3.01
CA GLN A 38 -8.61 39.71 3.84
C GLN A 38 -7.80 40.17 5.05
N GLN A 39 -7.11 39.24 5.72
CA GLN A 39 -6.41 39.50 6.97
C GLN A 39 -5.28 38.49 7.17
N THR A 40 -4.19 38.95 7.80
CA THR A 40 -3.06 38.10 8.18
C THR A 40 -2.78 38.23 9.68
N TYR A 41 -2.57 37.09 10.35
CA TYR A 41 -2.17 37.00 11.74
C TYR A 41 -0.88 36.20 11.91
N TYR A 42 -0.19 36.44 13.01
CA TYR A 42 1.08 35.79 13.33
C TYR A 42 1.06 35.20 14.74
N VAL A 43 1.63 34.01 14.87
CA VAL A 43 1.84 33.30 16.13
C VAL A 43 3.33 33.01 16.26
N ALA A 44 3.91 33.25 17.43
CA ALA A 44 5.33 32.97 17.69
C ALA A 44 5.53 32.39 19.10
N PRO A 45 6.54 31.52 19.34
CA PRO A 45 6.76 30.92 20.65
C PRO A 45 7.06 31.95 21.77
N ASP A 46 7.67 33.08 21.39
CA ASP A 46 8.00 34.22 22.23
C ASP A 46 6.92 35.33 22.21
N GLY A 47 5.78 35.08 21.55
CA GLY A 47 4.65 35.99 21.48
C GLY A 47 3.85 36.11 22.80
N ASN A 48 2.75 36.87 22.76
CA ASN A 48 1.83 37.04 23.88
C ASN A 48 0.38 37.06 23.37
N ASP A 49 -0.52 36.30 24.00
CA ASP A 49 -1.92 36.19 23.57
C ASP A 49 -2.76 37.47 23.81
N ALA A 50 -2.21 38.43 24.56
CA ALA A 50 -2.74 39.79 24.66
C ALA A 50 -2.36 40.69 23.48
N ASN A 51 -1.39 40.29 22.65
CA ASN A 51 -0.97 41.06 21.48
C ASN A 51 -2.06 41.07 20.38
N PRO A 52 -1.99 42.00 19.41
CA PRO A 52 -2.94 42.04 18.30
C PRO A 52 -2.72 40.98 17.21
N GLY A 53 -1.65 40.16 17.29
CA GLY A 53 -1.36 39.13 16.29
C GLY A 53 -0.70 39.66 15.02
N THR A 54 -0.01 40.80 15.09
CA THR A 54 0.79 41.34 13.98
C THR A 54 2.17 40.70 13.94
N LEU A 55 2.93 40.88 12.85
CA LEU A 55 4.27 40.29 12.74
C LEU A 55 5.22 40.77 13.86
N GLN A 56 5.08 42.02 14.29
CA GLN A 56 5.88 42.68 15.33
C GLN A 56 5.35 42.42 16.74
N SER A 57 4.09 42.02 16.86
CA SER A 57 3.44 41.68 18.13
C SER A 57 2.54 40.48 17.91
N PRO A 58 3.12 39.27 17.76
CA PRO A 58 2.38 38.06 17.44
C PRO A 58 1.66 37.50 18.67
N PHE A 59 0.62 36.70 18.41
CA PHE A 59 0.03 35.84 19.45
C PHE A 59 1.07 34.81 19.93
N ARG A 60 0.84 34.22 21.10
CA ARG A 60 1.67 33.13 21.61
C ARG A 60 1.16 31.76 21.16
N THR A 61 -0.16 31.58 21.12
CA THR A 61 -0.79 30.27 20.90
C THR A 61 -1.62 30.22 19.63
N LEU A 62 -1.67 29.03 19.03
CA LEU A 62 -2.55 28.75 17.89
C LEU A 62 -4.03 28.88 18.28
N GLN A 63 -4.38 28.47 19.50
CA GLN A 63 -5.72 28.61 20.07
C GLN A 63 -6.18 30.07 20.06
N ARG A 64 -5.31 31.00 20.49
CA ARG A 64 -5.64 32.42 20.48
C ARG A 64 -5.87 32.95 19.08
N ALA A 65 -5.01 32.59 18.13
CA ALA A 65 -5.18 33.01 16.74
C ALA A 65 -6.50 32.49 16.15
N ARG A 66 -6.81 31.20 16.36
CA ARG A 66 -8.11 30.60 15.99
C ARG A 66 -9.28 31.39 16.58
N ASP A 67 -9.24 31.68 17.88
CA ASP A 67 -10.31 32.39 18.55
C ASP A 67 -10.52 33.81 18.02
N VAL A 68 -9.45 34.48 17.56
CA VAL A 68 -9.57 35.77 16.87
C VAL A 68 -10.15 35.62 15.48
N VAL A 69 -9.74 34.60 14.71
CA VAL A 69 -10.30 34.34 13.38
C VAL A 69 -11.82 34.14 13.43
N ARG A 70 -12.34 33.42 14.44
CA ARG A 70 -13.78 33.23 14.67
C ARG A 70 -14.58 34.54 14.74
N THR A 71 -13.95 35.65 15.08
CA THR A 71 -14.62 36.96 15.20
C THR A 71 -14.75 37.69 13.87
N VAL A 72 -14.01 37.25 12.83
CA VAL A 72 -13.90 37.97 11.55
C VAL A 72 -14.19 37.10 10.31
N ASN A 73 -14.44 35.80 10.50
CA ASN A 73 -14.64 34.84 9.40
C ASN A 73 -16.10 34.69 8.93
N ALA A 74 -17.06 35.43 9.48
CA ALA A 74 -18.48 35.27 9.11
C ALA A 74 -18.84 35.83 7.72
N ASN A 75 -18.18 36.90 7.27
CA ASN A 75 -18.45 37.58 6.00
C ASN A 75 -17.15 37.76 5.20
N MET A 76 -16.47 36.67 4.90
CA MET A 76 -15.16 36.76 4.25
C MET A 76 -15.28 37.37 2.85
N THR A 77 -14.33 38.24 2.50
CA THR A 77 -14.13 38.84 1.16
C THR A 77 -12.80 38.43 0.54
N GLY A 78 -12.03 37.66 1.29
CA GLY A 78 -10.71 37.15 0.98
C GLY A 78 -10.30 36.08 1.99
N ASP A 79 -9.23 35.36 1.70
CA ASP A 79 -8.69 34.33 2.59
C ASP A 79 -8.13 34.98 3.87
N ILE A 80 -8.16 34.23 4.98
CA ILE A 80 -7.52 34.63 6.23
C ILE A 80 -6.30 33.74 6.45
N GLU A 81 -5.14 34.36 6.58
CA GLU A 81 -3.86 33.67 6.75
C GLU A 81 -3.35 33.81 8.18
N VAL A 82 -2.99 32.70 8.81
CA VAL A 82 -2.36 32.65 10.14
C VAL A 82 -1.00 32.00 9.99
N TYR A 83 0.07 32.78 10.14
CA TYR A 83 1.44 32.28 10.06
C TYR A 83 2.01 31.94 11.43
N LEU A 84 2.48 30.71 11.58
CA LEU A 84 3.23 30.26 12.75
C LEU A 84 4.73 30.42 12.47
N ARG A 85 5.41 31.20 13.31
CA ARG A 85 6.87 31.35 13.30
C ARG A 85 7.56 30.06 13.74
N GLY A 86 8.80 29.89 13.35
CA GLY A 86 9.61 28.72 13.70
C GLY A 86 9.79 28.55 15.20
N GLY A 87 9.80 27.29 15.64
CA GLY A 87 9.99 26.93 17.05
C GLY A 87 8.90 26.01 17.58
N SER A 88 9.02 25.65 18.86
CA SER A 88 8.15 24.68 19.51
C SER A 88 6.96 25.37 20.20
N TYR A 89 5.77 24.79 20.00
CA TYR A 89 4.50 25.20 20.59
C TYR A 89 3.96 24.03 21.41
N PRO A 90 4.11 24.07 22.75
CA PRO A 90 3.59 23.02 23.61
C PRO A 90 2.06 22.88 23.50
N VAL A 91 1.59 21.66 23.27
CA VAL A 91 0.17 21.31 23.20
C VAL A 91 -0.18 20.48 24.43
N GLY A 92 -0.73 21.13 25.46
CA GLY A 92 -1.18 20.46 26.70
C GLY A 92 -2.59 19.86 26.60
N SER A 93 -3.34 20.21 25.56
CA SER A 93 -4.69 19.70 25.28
C SER A 93 -5.03 19.88 23.81
N THR A 94 -6.00 19.10 23.31
CA THR A 94 -6.46 19.14 21.92
C THR A 94 -6.84 20.55 21.47
N ILE A 95 -6.36 20.95 20.30
CA ILE A 95 -6.76 22.20 19.65
C ILE A 95 -7.96 21.93 18.75
N GLU A 96 -9.13 22.37 19.20
CA GLU A 96 -10.42 22.13 18.54
C GLU A 96 -10.73 23.18 17.46
N PHE A 97 -11.10 22.73 16.26
CA PHE A 97 -11.63 23.53 15.16
C PHE A 97 -13.03 23.02 14.82
N GLY A 98 -14.05 23.85 15.06
CA GLY A 98 -15.45 23.52 14.80
C GLY A 98 -16.03 24.28 13.61
N ALA A 99 -17.34 24.19 13.43
CA ALA A 99 -18.06 24.92 12.38
C ALA A 99 -17.82 26.45 12.43
N GLY A 100 -17.64 27.03 13.61
CA GLY A 100 -17.33 28.45 13.80
C GLY A 100 -15.94 28.87 13.31
N ASP A 101 -15.05 27.92 13.01
CA ASP A 101 -13.69 28.18 12.48
C ASP A 101 -13.63 28.15 10.95
N SER A 102 -14.76 27.94 10.31
CA SER A 102 -14.83 27.71 8.87
C SER A 102 -14.47 28.94 8.05
N GLY A 103 -13.93 28.70 6.85
CA GLY A 103 -13.93 29.69 5.79
C GLY A 103 -15.34 29.88 5.21
N THR A 104 -15.74 31.13 4.96
CA THR A 104 -17.06 31.51 4.42
C THR A 104 -16.95 32.17 3.04
N ASN A 105 -18.07 32.30 2.32
CA ASN A 105 -18.15 32.97 1.01
C ASN A 105 -17.18 32.44 -0.06
N GLY A 106 -16.80 31.17 0.02
CA GLY A 106 -15.86 30.53 -0.93
C GLY A 106 -14.38 30.75 -0.59
N HIS A 107 -14.07 31.39 0.53
CA HIS A 107 -12.71 31.64 1.01
C HIS A 107 -12.25 30.61 2.05
N ARG A 108 -10.94 30.58 2.31
CA ARG A 108 -10.29 29.65 3.24
C ARG A 108 -9.68 30.35 4.44
N VAL A 109 -9.60 29.62 5.54
CA VAL A 109 -8.77 29.99 6.70
C VAL A 109 -7.55 29.07 6.71
N SER A 110 -6.36 29.64 6.61
CA SER A 110 -5.11 28.90 6.49
C SER A 110 -4.26 29.09 7.75
N TYR A 111 -3.80 27.98 8.33
CA TYR A 111 -2.82 27.94 9.42
C TYR A 111 -1.52 27.36 8.87
N SER A 112 -0.56 28.23 8.62
CA SER A 112 0.60 27.92 7.77
C SER A 112 1.90 28.18 8.51
N ALA A 113 2.93 27.40 8.21
CA ALA A 113 4.29 27.77 8.58
C ALA A 113 4.67 29.10 7.92
N TYR A 114 5.34 29.98 8.67
CA TYR A 114 5.97 31.15 8.09
C TYR A 114 7.06 30.70 7.09
N PRO A 115 7.24 31.37 5.93
CA PRO A 115 8.14 30.89 4.88
C PRO A 115 9.55 30.57 5.39
N ASN A 116 10.04 29.37 5.05
CA ASN A 116 11.34 28.82 5.44
C ASN A 116 11.56 28.62 6.96
N GLU A 117 10.50 28.67 7.76
CA GLU A 117 10.55 28.38 9.19
C GLU A 117 9.79 27.09 9.52
N THR A 118 10.18 26.41 10.60
CA THR A 118 9.58 25.13 11.01
C THR A 118 8.86 25.28 12.36
N PRO A 119 7.54 25.54 12.38
CA PRO A 119 6.75 25.46 13.59
C PRO A 119 6.47 24.01 13.97
N VAL A 120 6.60 23.70 15.27
CA VAL A 120 6.39 22.35 15.82
C VAL A 120 5.31 22.39 16.88
N LEU A 121 4.17 21.76 16.63
CA LEU A 121 3.14 21.47 17.63
C LEU A 121 3.58 20.24 18.42
N GLU A 122 3.96 20.47 19.68
CA GLU A 122 4.69 19.52 20.52
C GLU A 122 3.76 18.94 21.60
N GLY A 123 3.37 17.68 21.46
CA GLY A 123 2.49 16.96 22.41
C GLY A 123 3.24 16.29 23.57
N GLY A 124 4.57 16.30 23.52
CA GLY A 124 5.46 15.79 24.55
C GLY A 124 6.07 16.87 25.44
N VAL A 125 6.72 16.42 26.50
CA VAL A 125 7.51 17.25 27.40
C VAL A 125 8.97 16.82 27.31
N GLN A 126 9.87 17.81 27.28
CA GLN A 126 11.30 17.54 27.32
C GLN A 126 11.70 16.99 28.69
N VAL A 127 12.40 15.86 28.70
CA VAL A 127 12.91 15.22 29.92
C VAL A 127 14.35 15.68 30.15
N THR A 128 14.59 16.33 31.28
CA THR A 128 15.91 16.88 31.66
C THR A 128 16.36 16.33 33.02
N GLY A 129 17.60 16.64 33.43
CA GLY A 129 18.14 16.17 34.71
C GLY A 129 18.64 14.72 34.70
N TRP A 130 19.11 14.24 33.55
CA TRP A 130 19.66 12.90 33.40
C TRP A 130 20.92 12.68 34.24
N THR A 131 20.93 11.61 35.03
CA THR A 131 22.07 11.16 35.85
C THR A 131 22.30 9.67 35.63
N GLN A 132 23.55 9.22 35.72
CA GLN A 132 23.86 7.79 35.64
C GLN A 132 23.28 7.08 36.86
N HIS A 133 22.59 5.95 36.63
CA HIS A 133 22.01 5.14 37.70
C HIS A 133 22.88 3.91 38.00
N SER A 134 23.11 3.06 37.01
CA SER A 134 23.94 1.85 37.13
C SER A 134 24.34 1.35 35.74
N GLY A 135 25.62 1.06 35.51
CA GLY A 135 26.10 0.63 34.20
C GLY A 135 25.67 1.59 33.08
N ASN A 136 24.95 1.09 32.08
CA ASN A 136 24.38 1.86 30.98
C ASN A 136 22.97 2.43 31.25
N ILE A 137 22.41 2.19 32.44
CA ILE A 137 21.10 2.72 32.82
C ILE A 137 21.29 4.14 33.36
N TRP A 138 20.57 5.08 32.77
CA TRP A 138 20.46 6.47 33.18
C TRP A 138 19.04 6.74 33.68
N LYS A 139 18.89 7.75 34.53
CA LYS A 139 17.59 8.15 35.05
C LYS A 139 17.38 9.66 35.07
N ALA A 140 16.13 10.07 34.99
CA ALA A 140 15.69 11.45 35.10
C ALA A 140 14.33 11.54 35.82
N PRO A 141 14.03 12.65 36.52
CA PRO A 141 12.70 12.91 37.01
C PRO A 141 11.73 13.14 35.84
N LEU A 142 10.50 12.62 35.96
CA LEU A 142 9.41 12.91 35.03
C LEU A 142 8.12 13.08 35.83
N ASP A 143 7.58 14.29 35.85
CA ASP A 143 6.32 14.57 36.55
C ASP A 143 5.13 14.03 35.76
N ARG A 144 4.78 12.78 36.03
CA ARG A 144 3.70 12.06 35.35
C ARG A 144 3.07 11.04 36.29
N ALA A 145 1.75 10.91 36.24
CA ALA A 145 0.99 9.99 37.09
C ALA A 145 0.61 8.67 36.40
N ASN A 146 0.52 8.68 35.07
CA ASN A 146 0.05 7.54 34.27
C ASN A 146 1.21 6.81 33.57
N LYS A 147 0.95 5.59 33.12
CA LYS A 147 1.88 4.79 32.29
C LYS A 147 2.45 5.61 31.13
N LEU A 148 3.75 5.47 30.86
CA LEU A 148 4.42 6.02 29.68
C LEU A 148 4.63 4.90 28.65
N ARG A 149 4.03 5.01 27.47
CA ARG A 149 4.12 3.99 26.41
C ARG A 149 5.23 4.24 25.39
N ALA A 150 5.61 5.49 25.20
CA ALA A 150 6.63 5.88 24.24
C ALA A 150 7.58 6.91 24.87
N LEU A 151 8.83 6.88 24.41
CA LEU A 151 9.88 7.83 24.76
C LEU A 151 10.70 8.06 23.49
N TYR A 152 11.19 9.28 23.28
CA TYR A 152 11.99 9.62 22.10
C TYR A 152 13.33 10.17 22.54
N VAL A 153 14.42 9.55 22.10
CA VAL A 153 15.80 9.92 22.43
C VAL A 153 16.52 10.24 21.12
N ASN A 154 16.95 11.49 20.95
CA ASN A 154 17.59 11.99 19.74
C ASN A 154 16.80 11.66 18.46
N ASP A 155 15.50 12.01 18.45
CA ASP A 155 14.59 11.81 17.31
C ASP A 155 14.30 10.33 16.98
N LYS A 156 14.58 9.41 17.92
CA LYS A 156 14.33 7.97 17.77
C LYS A 156 13.45 7.45 18.89
N ARG A 157 12.45 6.65 18.54
CA ARG A 157 11.61 5.94 19.51
C ARG A 157 12.45 4.93 20.31
N ALA A 158 12.39 5.05 21.62
CA ALA A 158 12.80 4.04 22.58
C ALA A 158 11.65 3.06 22.84
N TYR A 159 11.98 1.84 23.27
CA TYR A 159 11.02 0.76 23.49
C TYR A 159 10.82 0.52 24.98
N MET A 160 9.62 0.16 25.42
CA MET A 160 9.43 -0.29 26.80
C MET A 160 10.29 -1.54 27.03
N ALA A 161 10.99 -1.60 28.16
CA ALA A 161 11.78 -2.75 28.58
C ALA A 161 10.96 -4.04 28.44
N SER A 162 11.49 -5.05 27.74
CA SER A 162 10.66 -6.20 27.34
C SER A 162 11.41 -7.50 27.24
N LYS A 163 10.69 -8.61 27.45
CA LYS A 163 11.21 -9.95 27.28
C LYS A 163 10.18 -10.85 26.62
N THR A 164 10.61 -11.62 25.63
CA THR A 164 9.79 -12.68 25.02
C THR A 164 9.98 -13.97 25.81
N ILE A 165 8.89 -14.50 26.37
CA ILE A 165 8.89 -15.66 27.25
C ILE A 165 7.73 -16.62 26.91
N GLY A 166 7.86 -17.88 27.29
CA GLY A 166 6.82 -18.90 27.10
C GLY A 166 5.75 -18.86 28.18
N SER A 167 4.48 -18.87 27.78
CA SER A 167 3.33 -19.06 28.66
C SER A 167 2.93 -20.54 28.76
N ALA A 168 2.76 -21.02 29.99
CA ALA A 168 2.21 -22.33 30.33
C ALA A 168 0.67 -22.37 30.34
N GLY A 169 0.03 -21.35 29.75
CA GLY A 169 -1.42 -21.30 29.54
C GLY A 169 -2.21 -20.63 30.66
N CYS A 170 -3.52 -20.79 30.56
CA CYS A 170 -4.56 -20.20 31.41
C CYS A 170 -4.31 -20.35 32.93
N TYR A 171 -4.63 -19.31 33.69
CA TYR A 171 -4.78 -19.33 35.14
C TYR A 171 -6.08 -18.67 35.57
N GLY A 172 -6.89 -19.37 36.37
CA GLY A 172 -8.16 -18.87 36.87
C GLY A 172 -9.21 -18.63 35.78
N THR A 173 -10.40 -18.21 36.22
CA THR A 173 -11.55 -17.98 35.35
C THR A 173 -12.19 -16.64 35.69
N TYR A 174 -12.40 -15.79 34.69
CA TYR A 174 -13.19 -14.57 34.80
C TYR A 174 -14.53 -14.78 34.09
N THR A 175 -15.64 -14.63 34.81
CA THR A 175 -17.00 -14.86 34.31
C THR A 175 -17.68 -13.54 33.97
N ILE A 176 -18.35 -13.52 32.83
CA ILE A 176 -19.11 -12.39 32.30
C ILE A 176 -20.57 -12.78 32.20
N THR A 177 -21.45 -11.98 32.79
CA THR A 177 -22.90 -12.08 32.62
C THR A 177 -23.37 -10.99 31.65
N ALA A 178 -24.11 -11.38 30.60
CA ALA A 178 -24.71 -10.43 29.66
C ALA A 178 -25.55 -9.38 30.40
N GLY A 179 -25.37 -8.11 30.05
CA GLY A 179 -26.08 -7.00 30.68
C GLY A 179 -25.55 -6.55 32.04
N GLN A 180 -24.50 -7.18 32.59
CA GLN A 180 -23.90 -6.71 33.86
C GLN A 180 -23.23 -5.34 33.73
N ALA A 181 -22.90 -4.92 32.50
CA ALA A 181 -22.37 -3.60 32.16
C ALA A 181 -22.57 -3.33 30.65
N ALA A 182 -22.41 -2.07 30.21
CA ALA A 182 -22.59 -1.67 28.82
C ALA A 182 -21.67 -2.43 27.83
N TRP A 183 -20.49 -2.86 28.27
CA TRP A 183 -19.54 -3.64 27.49
C TRP A 183 -19.84 -5.15 27.49
N ALA A 184 -20.70 -5.66 28.39
CA ALA A 184 -20.97 -7.10 28.53
C ALA A 184 -22.15 -7.52 27.64
N TRP A 185 -21.91 -7.64 26.34
CA TRP A 185 -22.99 -7.90 25.37
C TRP A 185 -23.46 -9.36 25.42
N GLU A 186 -22.56 -10.28 25.76
CA GLU A 186 -22.85 -11.70 25.88
C GLU A 186 -22.34 -12.29 27.20
N SER A 187 -22.89 -13.44 27.60
CA SER A 187 -22.37 -14.22 28.73
C SER A 187 -21.26 -15.16 28.28
N GLY A 188 -20.30 -15.40 29.16
CA GLY A 188 -19.25 -16.38 28.96
C GLY A 188 -18.18 -16.32 30.04
N SER A 189 -17.05 -16.96 29.79
CA SER A 189 -15.89 -16.89 30.66
C SER A 189 -14.61 -16.93 29.84
N GLN A 190 -13.56 -16.33 30.39
CA GLN A 190 -12.22 -16.29 29.82
C GLN A 190 -11.17 -16.54 30.91
N CYS A 191 -9.92 -16.70 30.52
CA CYS A 191 -8.84 -16.83 31.50
C CYS A 191 -8.67 -15.52 32.26
N ASP A 192 -8.49 -15.66 33.57
CA ASP A 192 -8.25 -14.52 34.45
C ASP A 192 -6.78 -14.05 34.43
N GLY A 193 -5.87 -14.96 34.04
CA GLY A 193 -4.46 -14.70 33.86
C GLY A 193 -3.75 -15.78 33.05
N ALA A 194 -2.43 -15.68 32.96
CA ALA A 194 -1.55 -16.67 32.34
C ALA A 194 -0.38 -17.03 33.26
N LYS A 195 0.13 -18.26 33.11
CA LYS A 195 1.24 -18.84 33.90
C LYS A 195 2.55 -18.79 33.14
N TYR A 196 3.64 -18.58 33.86
CA TYR A 196 5.00 -18.50 33.32
C TYR A 196 6.00 -19.19 34.25
N ASN A 197 7.13 -19.62 33.69
CA ASN A 197 8.25 -20.13 34.48
C ASN A 197 8.78 -19.04 35.42
N LEU A 198 9.11 -19.39 36.67
CA LEU A 198 9.60 -18.46 37.69
C LEU A 198 10.93 -17.77 37.31
N ASN A 199 11.77 -18.43 36.53
CA ASN A 199 13.07 -17.90 36.09
C ASN A 199 12.91 -16.94 34.90
N ASP A 200 11.91 -17.17 34.06
CA ASP A 200 11.68 -16.36 32.87
C ASP A 200 10.94 -15.07 33.22
N PHE A 201 9.97 -15.16 34.14
CA PHE A 201 9.21 -14.03 34.67
C PHE A 201 9.45 -13.87 36.18
N PRO A 202 10.35 -12.96 36.59
CA PRO A 202 10.62 -12.72 38.01
C PRO A 202 9.42 -12.07 38.72
N ALA A 203 9.51 -11.99 40.05
CA ALA A 203 8.57 -11.18 40.81
C ALA A 203 8.74 -9.71 40.43
N VAL A 204 7.63 -9.02 40.14
CA VAL A 204 7.64 -7.57 39.84
C VAL A 204 7.10 -6.83 41.04
N ALA A 205 7.94 -5.99 41.65
CA ALA A 205 7.63 -5.34 42.92
C ALA A 205 6.81 -4.05 42.78
N ARG A 206 6.77 -3.44 41.59
CA ARG A 206 6.16 -2.12 41.35
C ARG A 206 5.49 -2.05 39.98
N ASN A 207 4.43 -1.26 39.88
CA ASN A 207 3.75 -0.94 38.62
C ASN A 207 3.37 -2.18 37.80
N ALA A 208 2.99 -3.27 38.48
CA ALA A 208 2.49 -4.47 37.81
C ALA A 208 1.25 -4.18 36.94
N ASP A 209 0.55 -3.09 37.24
CA ASP A 209 -0.59 -2.57 36.48
C ASP A 209 -0.21 -1.82 35.19
N ASP A 210 1.07 -1.52 34.99
CA ASP A 210 1.59 -0.94 33.74
C ASP A 210 2.17 -1.98 32.78
N ILE A 211 2.30 -3.24 33.22
CA ILE A 211 2.78 -4.35 32.39
C ILE A 211 1.76 -4.65 31.30
N GLU A 212 2.28 -4.92 30.11
CA GLU A 212 1.50 -5.37 28.98
C GLU A 212 2.04 -6.67 28.42
N ILE A 213 1.13 -7.48 27.88
CA ILE A 213 1.46 -8.75 27.27
C ILE A 213 0.94 -8.74 25.83
N GLU A 214 1.86 -8.77 24.87
CA GLU A 214 1.57 -8.90 23.45
C GLU A 214 1.63 -10.36 23.02
N THR A 215 0.62 -10.76 22.25
CA THR A 215 0.55 -12.02 21.51
C THR A 215 0.29 -11.71 20.04
N ALA A 216 0.72 -12.61 19.16
CA ALA A 216 0.54 -12.45 17.72
C ALA A 216 -0.22 -13.64 17.13
N THR A 217 -1.03 -13.36 16.12
CA THR A 217 -1.58 -14.36 15.21
C THR A 217 -0.98 -14.13 13.81
N THR A 218 -1.55 -14.73 12.77
CA THR A 218 -1.04 -14.65 11.39
C THR A 218 -0.99 -13.22 10.83
N TRP A 219 -2.02 -12.40 11.09
CA TRP A 219 -2.23 -11.09 10.47
C TRP A 219 -2.47 -9.95 11.46
N THR A 220 -2.39 -10.21 12.78
CA THR A 220 -2.63 -9.18 13.80
C THR A 220 -1.89 -9.50 15.11
N THR A 221 -1.87 -8.52 16.01
CA THR A 221 -1.33 -8.62 17.37
C THR A 221 -2.39 -8.20 18.37
N ALA A 222 -2.42 -8.86 19.53
CA ALA A 222 -3.29 -8.51 20.64
C ALA A 222 -2.46 -8.21 21.88
N ILE A 223 -2.85 -7.19 22.62
CA ILE A 223 -2.19 -6.66 23.81
C ILE A 223 -3.20 -6.63 24.95
N VAL A 224 -2.85 -7.23 26.08
CA VAL A 224 -3.63 -7.15 27.32
C VAL A 224 -2.81 -6.55 28.44
N GLY A 225 -3.42 -5.67 29.24
CA GLY A 225 -2.82 -5.19 30.48
C GLY A 225 -2.80 -6.25 31.57
N VAL A 226 -1.88 -6.12 32.51
CA VAL A 226 -1.81 -6.92 33.75
C VAL A 226 -2.31 -6.07 34.91
N ARG A 227 -2.99 -6.66 35.89
CA ARG A 227 -3.42 -5.97 37.13
C ARG A 227 -2.55 -6.36 38.31
N GLN A 228 -2.00 -7.57 38.28
CA GLN A 228 -1.19 -8.11 39.35
C GLN A 228 -0.26 -9.21 38.84
N VAL A 229 0.96 -9.23 39.35
CA VAL A 229 1.89 -10.35 39.20
C VAL A 229 1.95 -11.09 40.54
N THR A 230 1.70 -12.40 40.54
CA THR A 230 1.66 -13.25 41.74
C THR A 230 2.33 -14.60 41.48
N THR A 231 2.36 -15.48 42.46
CA THR A 231 2.79 -16.88 42.30
C THR A 231 1.53 -17.78 42.34
N SER A 232 1.51 -18.85 41.56
CA SER A 232 0.41 -19.83 41.59
C SER A 232 0.29 -20.47 42.98
N SER A 233 -0.90 -20.96 43.32
CA SER A 233 -1.20 -21.52 44.64
C SER A 233 -0.34 -22.74 45.03
N ASP A 234 0.15 -23.49 44.05
CA ASP A 234 1.09 -24.61 44.20
C ASP A 234 2.57 -24.18 44.26
N GLY A 235 2.85 -22.88 44.12
CA GLY A 235 4.20 -22.33 44.10
C GLY A 235 4.98 -22.55 42.79
N ALA A 236 4.40 -23.22 41.78
CA ALA A 236 5.15 -23.71 40.62
C ALA A 236 5.38 -22.66 39.52
N ASN A 237 4.56 -21.61 39.44
CA ASN A 237 4.56 -20.67 38.33
C ASN A 237 4.44 -19.22 38.79
N ARG A 238 5.05 -18.30 38.02
CA ARG A 238 4.69 -16.88 38.03
C ARG A 238 3.36 -16.71 37.31
N VAL A 239 2.47 -15.89 37.84
CA VAL A 239 1.15 -15.63 37.25
C VAL A 239 1.01 -14.15 36.98
N ALA A 240 0.66 -13.79 35.74
CA ALA A 240 0.15 -12.47 35.40
C ALA A 240 -1.38 -12.53 35.37
N LEU A 241 -2.03 -11.92 36.36
CA LEU A 241 -3.47 -11.70 36.35
C LEU A 241 -3.77 -10.51 35.45
N PHE A 242 -4.65 -10.69 34.48
CA PHE A 242 -4.91 -9.67 33.46
C PHE A 242 -5.80 -8.53 33.97
N GLN A 243 -5.76 -7.36 33.36
CA GLN A 243 -6.78 -6.34 33.59
C GLN A 243 -8.10 -6.83 32.98
N GLN A 244 -9.16 -6.84 33.80
CA GLN A 244 -10.51 -7.19 33.36
C GLN A 244 -11.38 -5.93 33.40
N PRO A 245 -12.35 -5.78 32.49
CA PRO A 245 -12.81 -6.76 31.50
C PRO A 245 -12.03 -6.78 30.17
N GLY A 246 -11.08 -5.86 29.96
CA GLY A 246 -10.43 -5.66 28.66
C GLY A 246 -9.71 -6.90 28.15
N ALA A 247 -9.05 -7.66 29.03
CA ALA A 247 -8.45 -8.93 28.63
C ALA A 247 -9.49 -9.98 28.23
N ALA A 248 -10.64 -10.06 28.90
CA ALA A 248 -11.73 -10.94 28.47
C ALA A 248 -12.29 -10.52 27.10
N ILE A 249 -12.42 -9.21 26.84
CA ILE A 249 -12.82 -8.68 25.53
C ILE A 249 -11.82 -9.11 24.45
N ALA A 250 -10.53 -8.88 24.70
CA ALA A 250 -9.47 -9.26 23.76
C ALA A 250 -9.39 -10.78 23.51
N GLN A 251 -9.63 -11.60 24.54
CA GLN A 251 -9.67 -13.07 24.41
C GLN A 251 -10.94 -13.56 23.70
N GLY A 252 -12.07 -12.88 23.89
CA GLY A 252 -13.37 -13.26 23.34
C GLY A 252 -13.59 -12.84 21.90
N ALA A 253 -12.75 -11.96 21.35
CA ALA A 253 -12.88 -11.44 20.00
C ALA A 253 -12.90 -12.57 18.95
N PHE A 254 -13.80 -12.45 17.96
CA PHE A 254 -13.86 -13.36 16.84
C PHE A 254 -12.66 -13.13 15.92
N ASN A 255 -11.75 -14.12 15.90
CA ASN A 255 -10.45 -14.08 15.23
C ASN A 255 -9.52 -12.96 15.76
N GLY A 256 -8.19 -13.17 15.62
CA GLY A 256 -7.20 -12.21 16.13
C GLY A 256 -7.22 -12.03 17.66
N ASN A 257 -7.72 -13.02 18.40
CA ASN A 257 -7.89 -12.95 19.84
C ASN A 257 -6.56 -13.01 20.60
N ALA A 258 -6.54 -12.43 21.81
CA ALA A 258 -5.42 -12.56 22.72
C ALA A 258 -5.23 -14.03 23.14
N GLN A 259 -4.01 -14.54 22.97
CA GLN A 259 -3.67 -15.92 23.33
C GLN A 259 -3.24 -15.99 24.80
N THR A 260 -3.49 -17.13 25.44
CA THR A 260 -3.12 -17.35 26.85
C THR A 260 -1.95 -18.31 27.01
N GLY A 261 -1.59 -19.04 25.96
CA GLY A 261 -0.43 -19.93 25.89
C GLY A 261 0.45 -19.59 24.68
N GLY A 262 1.65 -20.17 24.65
CA GLY A 262 2.61 -19.95 23.56
C GLY A 262 3.61 -18.84 23.87
N SER A 263 4.11 -18.16 22.84
CA SER A 263 5.12 -17.11 22.98
C SER A 263 4.48 -15.76 23.26
N HIS A 264 4.85 -15.14 24.38
CA HIS A 264 4.32 -13.86 24.83
C HIS A 264 5.46 -12.85 24.95
N LYS A 265 5.28 -11.64 24.43
CA LYS A 265 6.17 -10.52 24.70
C LYS A 265 5.62 -9.75 25.91
N VAL A 266 6.29 -9.87 27.05
CA VAL A 266 5.95 -9.15 28.28
C VAL A 266 6.76 -7.86 28.34
N MET A 267 6.07 -6.75 28.52
CA MET A 267 6.65 -5.41 28.41
C MET A 267 6.43 -4.60 29.67
N ASN A 268 7.30 -3.61 29.87
CA ASN A 268 7.22 -2.56 30.87
C ASN A 268 7.44 -3.02 32.32
N ALA A 269 8.46 -3.87 32.52
CA ALA A 269 8.98 -4.21 33.84
C ALA A 269 10.44 -3.75 33.95
N TYR A 270 10.84 -3.18 35.09
CA TYR A 270 12.21 -2.71 35.31
C TYR A 270 13.21 -3.86 35.23
N GLU A 271 12.80 -5.04 35.67
CA GLU A 271 13.57 -6.28 35.65
C GLU A 271 13.95 -6.75 34.25
N PHE A 272 13.33 -6.19 33.20
CA PHE A 272 13.67 -6.45 31.80
C PHE A 272 14.47 -5.33 31.15
N LEU A 273 14.87 -4.29 31.89
CA LEU A 273 15.66 -3.18 31.34
C LEU A 273 17.12 -3.59 31.17
N ASP A 274 17.46 -4.18 30.03
CA ASP A 274 18.77 -4.81 29.82
C ASP A 274 19.44 -4.53 28.46
N ALA A 275 18.74 -3.88 27.53
CA ALA A 275 19.26 -3.60 26.18
C ALA A 275 19.22 -2.10 25.80
N PRO A 276 20.20 -1.61 24.99
CA PRO A 276 20.18 -0.25 24.46
C PRO A 276 18.87 0.12 23.76
N GLY A 277 18.34 1.30 24.07
CA GLY A 277 17.09 1.81 23.53
C GLY A 277 15.86 1.43 24.34
N GLU A 278 16.00 0.64 25.40
CA GLU A 278 14.89 0.33 26.31
C GLU A 278 14.69 1.40 27.38
N PHE A 279 13.44 1.59 27.82
CA PHE A 279 13.09 2.45 28.94
C PHE A 279 12.07 1.80 29.89
N TYR A 280 12.05 2.30 31.13
CA TYR A 280 11.03 1.98 32.13
C TYR A 280 10.68 3.24 32.91
N PHE A 281 9.39 3.53 33.07
CA PHE A 281 8.93 4.65 33.89
C PHE A 281 8.33 4.13 35.19
N ASP A 282 8.95 4.49 36.33
CA ASP A 282 8.38 4.23 37.65
C ASP A 282 7.45 5.38 38.04
N LYS A 283 6.14 5.23 37.81
CA LYS A 283 5.13 6.24 38.18
C LYS A 283 5.05 6.51 39.69
N GLY A 284 5.37 5.51 40.52
CA GLY A 284 5.36 5.64 41.98
C GLY A 284 6.46 6.56 42.49
N SER A 285 7.66 6.46 41.90
CA SER A 285 8.80 7.33 42.23
C SER A 285 9.00 8.50 41.25
N ARG A 286 8.12 8.65 40.25
CA ARG A 286 8.21 9.65 39.17
C ARG A 286 9.59 9.69 38.51
N THR A 287 10.17 8.51 38.30
CA THR A 287 11.53 8.36 37.77
C THR A 287 11.49 7.58 36.46
N LEU A 288 12.01 8.18 35.39
CA LEU A 288 12.24 7.51 34.12
C LEU A 288 13.64 6.92 34.11
N TYR A 289 13.74 5.64 33.71
CA TYR A 289 15.00 4.93 33.48
C TYR A 289 15.14 4.63 31.99
N TYR A 290 16.35 4.77 31.46
CA TYR A 290 16.67 4.53 30.06
C TYR A 290 18.01 3.81 29.95
N TYR A 291 18.06 2.73 29.18
CA TYR A 291 19.29 2.03 28.88
C TYR A 291 19.91 2.63 27.62
N LYS A 292 21.00 3.39 27.79
CA LYS A 292 21.66 4.04 26.65
C LYS A 292 22.56 3.07 25.86
N SER A 293 22.73 3.33 24.58
CA SER A 293 23.81 2.75 23.77
C SER A 293 25.17 3.38 24.11
N SER A 294 26.25 2.79 23.62
CA SER A 294 27.60 3.37 23.74
C SER A 294 27.78 4.64 22.92
N ALA A 295 27.00 4.84 21.86
CA ALA A 295 27.06 6.01 20.99
C ALA A 295 26.32 7.24 21.55
N GLU A 296 25.46 7.05 22.56
CA GLU A 296 24.65 8.13 23.14
C GLU A 296 25.33 8.80 24.33
N ASN A 297 25.19 10.13 24.37
CA ASN A 297 25.54 10.95 25.52
C ASN A 297 24.27 11.58 26.13
N MET A 298 23.85 11.06 27.29
CA MET A 298 22.60 11.47 27.95
C MET A 298 22.64 12.88 28.54
N THR A 299 23.81 13.47 28.76
CA THR A 299 23.89 14.86 29.26
C THR A 299 23.55 15.90 28.20
N THR A 300 23.66 15.52 26.92
CA THR A 300 23.35 16.37 25.76
C THR A 300 22.21 15.81 24.91
N ALA A 301 21.63 14.67 25.30
CA ALA A 301 20.58 14.02 24.54
C ALA A 301 19.30 14.86 24.55
N SER A 302 18.63 14.94 23.40
CA SER A 302 17.29 15.48 23.30
C SER A 302 16.30 14.35 23.62
N VAL A 303 15.58 14.46 24.74
CA VAL A 303 14.64 13.42 25.19
C VAL A 303 13.25 13.99 25.39
N PHE A 304 12.25 13.39 24.76
CA PHE A 304 10.84 13.78 24.85
C PHE A 304 9.96 12.62 25.29
N ALA A 305 9.06 12.89 26.23
CA ALA A 305 8.02 11.97 26.69
C ALA A 305 6.64 12.54 26.32
N PRO A 306 5.78 11.83 25.57
CA PRO A 306 4.40 12.23 25.32
C PRO A 306 3.63 12.56 26.60
N ASN A 307 2.76 13.58 26.55
CA ASN A 307 2.15 14.17 27.74
C ASN A 307 0.62 14.03 27.80
N ASN A 308 0.08 12.82 27.64
CA ASN A 308 -1.35 12.50 27.75
C ASN A 308 -2.26 13.19 26.70
N VAL A 309 -1.71 13.67 25.59
CA VAL A 309 -2.48 14.27 24.49
C VAL A 309 -2.48 13.33 23.30
N THR A 310 -3.61 12.66 23.07
CA THR A 310 -3.77 11.71 21.96
C THR A 310 -3.96 12.39 20.62
N THR A 311 -4.82 13.40 20.59
CA THR A 311 -5.15 14.19 19.41
C THR A 311 -4.68 15.60 19.66
N LEU A 312 -3.76 16.09 18.84
CA LEU A 312 -3.21 17.43 18.96
C LEU A 312 -4.11 18.44 18.23
N LEU A 313 -4.58 18.07 17.03
CA LEU A 313 -5.48 18.87 16.20
C LEU A 313 -6.76 18.09 15.94
N ARG A 314 -7.92 18.69 16.24
CA ARG A 314 -9.23 18.11 15.92
C ARG A 314 -10.04 19.09 15.11
N VAL A 315 -10.48 18.68 13.93
CA VAL A 315 -11.36 19.43 13.02
C VAL A 315 -12.69 18.71 12.96
N ALA A 316 -13.68 19.20 13.70
CA ALA A 316 -14.94 18.50 13.90
C ALA A 316 -16.14 19.43 13.78
N GLY A 317 -16.97 19.20 12.77
CA GLY A 317 -18.36 19.67 12.80
C GLY A 317 -19.19 18.94 13.85
N THR A 318 -20.47 19.27 13.93
CA THR A 318 -21.40 18.62 14.89
C THR A 318 -22.37 17.65 14.22
N SER A 319 -22.57 17.75 12.90
CA SER A 319 -23.55 16.97 12.14
C SER A 319 -23.28 17.07 10.64
N THR A 320 -23.98 16.27 9.84
CA THR A 320 -23.98 16.32 8.36
C THR A 320 -24.50 17.64 7.77
N SER A 321 -25.13 18.46 8.60
CA SER A 321 -25.60 19.81 8.26
C SER A 321 -24.73 20.94 8.82
N SER A 322 -23.76 20.62 9.68
CA SER A 322 -22.96 21.59 10.43
C SER A 322 -21.48 21.17 10.42
N HIS A 323 -20.86 21.28 9.25
CA HIS A 323 -19.45 20.93 9.07
C HIS A 323 -18.50 22.03 9.55
N ALA A 324 -17.31 21.64 9.97
CA ALA A 324 -16.12 22.51 9.89
C ALA A 324 -15.64 22.57 8.43
N ARG A 325 -15.46 23.77 7.86
CA ARG A 325 -15.27 23.94 6.41
C ARG A 325 -14.07 24.77 6.00
N ASN A 326 -13.45 24.43 4.88
CA ASN A 326 -12.48 25.28 4.18
C ASN A 326 -11.27 25.71 5.03
N ILE A 327 -10.77 24.81 5.87
CA ILE A 327 -9.60 25.04 6.72
C ILE A 327 -8.37 24.39 6.08
N THR A 328 -7.26 25.12 6.02
CA THR A 328 -5.96 24.62 5.56
C THR A 328 -4.98 24.55 6.72
N PHE A 329 -4.22 23.47 6.81
CA PHE A 329 -2.98 23.40 7.60
C PHE A 329 -1.82 23.13 6.67
N SER A 330 -0.81 24.00 6.68
CA SER A 330 0.32 23.86 5.74
C SER A 330 1.70 24.06 6.36
N GLY A 331 2.62 23.15 6.05
CA GLY A 331 4.02 23.24 6.50
C GLY A 331 4.24 23.00 7.99
N LEU A 332 3.22 22.56 8.73
CA LEU A 332 3.31 22.36 10.18
C LEU A 332 3.98 21.03 10.50
N THR A 333 4.78 21.01 11.58
CA THR A 333 5.19 19.75 12.22
C THR A 333 4.27 19.48 13.41
N VAL A 334 3.76 18.27 13.53
CA VAL A 334 2.90 17.81 14.64
C VAL A 334 3.50 16.51 15.16
N GLN A 335 3.85 16.46 16.45
CA GLN A 335 4.60 15.33 16.99
C GLN A 335 4.35 14.98 18.45
N HIS A 336 4.79 13.78 18.83
CA HIS A 336 4.80 13.25 20.21
C HIS A 336 3.42 13.12 20.87
N SER A 337 2.43 12.59 20.13
CA SER A 337 1.13 12.25 20.74
C SER A 337 1.25 11.05 21.66
N ASP A 338 0.38 10.98 22.66
CA ASP A 338 0.33 9.90 23.64
C ASP A 338 -0.86 8.98 23.38
N TRP A 339 -0.77 7.68 23.70
CA TRP A 339 -1.95 6.81 23.73
C TRP A 339 -1.69 5.54 24.55
N ASN A 340 -2.60 5.23 25.48
CA ASN A 340 -2.48 4.10 26.42
C ASN A 340 -3.46 2.96 26.11
N LEU A 341 -3.68 2.70 24.81
CA LEU A 341 -4.58 1.70 24.26
C LEU A 341 -6.08 2.01 24.47
N PHE A 342 -6.95 1.12 24.01
CA PHE A 342 -8.38 1.21 24.34
C PHE A 342 -8.56 0.95 25.84
N ASN A 343 -9.53 1.64 26.44
CA ASN A 343 -9.86 1.46 27.85
C ASN A 343 -11.35 1.15 28.00
N VAL A 344 -11.66 -0.01 28.56
CA VAL A 344 -13.03 -0.39 28.91
C VAL A 344 -13.06 -0.70 30.39
N ALA A 345 -13.87 0.06 31.13
CA ALA A 345 -14.04 -0.06 32.59
C ALA A 345 -12.71 -0.11 33.36
N GLY A 346 -11.73 0.73 33.00
CA GLY A 346 -10.43 0.82 33.65
C GLY A 346 -9.39 -0.19 33.14
N SER A 347 -9.77 -1.11 32.26
CA SER A 347 -8.85 -2.10 31.68
C SER A 347 -8.31 -1.64 30.33
N SER A 348 -6.98 -1.57 30.21
CA SER A 348 -6.30 -1.24 28.96
C SER A 348 -5.99 -2.48 28.13
N PHE A 349 -6.32 -2.43 26.84
CA PHE A 349 -6.04 -3.51 25.89
C PHE A 349 -6.06 -2.99 24.45
N LYS A 350 -5.50 -3.77 23.55
CA LYS A 350 -5.71 -3.59 22.12
C LYS A 350 -5.83 -4.95 21.47
N GLN A 351 -6.90 -5.15 20.72
CA GLN A 351 -7.10 -6.32 19.90
C GLN A 351 -7.71 -5.85 18.60
N ALA A 352 -7.20 -6.32 17.48
CA ALA A 352 -7.76 -6.02 16.17
C ALA A 352 -7.97 -7.32 15.42
N GLN A 353 -9.12 -7.47 14.77
CA GLN A 353 -9.29 -8.53 13.78
C GLN A 353 -8.31 -8.31 12.61
N GLN A 354 -8.31 -7.09 12.08
CA GLN A 354 -7.49 -6.64 10.96
C GLN A 354 -7.54 -5.11 10.92
N GLY A 355 -6.52 -4.46 10.36
CA GLY A 355 -6.47 -3.00 10.26
C GLY A 355 -6.36 -2.34 11.64
N ASN A 356 -6.80 -1.09 11.74
CA ASN A 356 -6.63 -0.26 12.93
C ASN A 356 -7.81 -0.32 13.91
N LEU A 357 -8.34 -1.53 14.14
CA LEU A 357 -9.52 -1.74 14.99
C LEU A 357 -9.22 -2.02 16.47
N GLY A 358 -10.27 -1.87 17.27
CA GLY A 358 -10.36 -2.23 18.69
C GLY A 358 -11.76 -2.64 19.08
N ALA A 359 -11.92 -3.84 19.65
CA ALA A 359 -13.18 -4.25 20.27
C ALA A 359 -13.54 -3.34 21.46
N GLN A 360 -14.82 -2.96 21.56
CA GLN A 360 -15.37 -2.09 22.61
C GLN A 360 -16.24 -2.87 23.62
N ALA A 361 -16.55 -4.13 23.32
CA ALA A 361 -17.46 -4.94 24.10
C ALA A 361 -17.09 -6.42 24.04
N TYR A 362 -17.43 -7.15 25.11
CA TYR A 362 -17.32 -8.60 25.18
C TYR A 362 -18.46 -9.22 24.38
N ALA A 363 -18.12 -9.75 23.21
CA ALA A 363 -18.99 -10.44 22.29
C ALA A 363 -18.18 -11.54 21.60
N LYS A 364 -18.70 -12.77 21.56
CA LYS A 364 -18.00 -13.93 20.98
C LYS A 364 -18.44 -14.27 19.57
N ARG A 365 -19.63 -13.83 19.19
CA ARG A 365 -20.11 -14.01 17.83
C ARG A 365 -19.23 -13.25 16.85
N ASN A 366 -19.36 -13.64 15.58
CA ASN A 366 -18.73 -12.93 14.50
C ASN A 366 -19.12 -11.45 14.54
N PHE A 367 -18.16 -10.54 14.43
CA PHE A 367 -18.38 -9.10 14.45
C PHE A 367 -19.34 -8.62 13.34
N HIS A 368 -19.49 -9.39 12.26
CA HIS A 368 -20.49 -9.13 11.24
C HIS A 368 -21.92 -9.19 11.79
N ASP A 369 -22.22 -10.06 12.76
CA ASP A 369 -23.54 -10.18 13.39
C ASP A 369 -23.96 -8.87 14.08
N TYR A 370 -22.98 -8.05 14.47
CA TYR A 370 -23.18 -6.75 15.10
C TYR A 370 -23.04 -5.58 14.15
N TYR A 371 -22.85 -5.82 12.85
CA TYR A 371 -22.60 -4.75 11.86
C TYR A 371 -21.41 -3.88 12.29
N TYR A 372 -20.39 -4.52 12.90
CA TYR A 372 -19.19 -3.89 13.45
C TYR A 372 -19.41 -2.89 14.61
N ARG A 373 -20.61 -2.85 15.20
CA ARG A 373 -20.91 -1.95 16.33
C ARG A 373 -20.15 -2.27 17.60
N ASN A 374 -19.56 -3.46 17.67
CA ASN A 374 -18.70 -3.91 18.76
C ASN A 374 -17.23 -3.51 18.59
N VAL A 375 -16.85 -2.84 17.49
CA VAL A 375 -15.47 -2.39 17.22
C VAL A 375 -15.42 -0.91 16.86
N ASP A 376 -14.27 -0.29 17.08
CA ASP A 376 -13.96 1.10 16.73
C ASP A 376 -12.53 1.21 16.16
N VAL A 377 -12.23 2.32 15.50
CA VAL A 377 -10.89 2.66 15.02
C VAL A 377 -10.04 3.32 16.11
N THR A 378 -8.73 3.25 15.99
CA THR A 378 -7.82 4.01 16.86
C THR A 378 -7.90 5.53 16.60
N PRO A 379 -7.58 6.36 17.59
CA PRO A 379 -7.57 7.82 17.41
C PRO A 379 -6.37 8.30 16.60
N GLY A 380 -6.52 9.40 15.86
CA GLY A 380 -5.44 10.09 15.15
C GLY A 380 -4.84 11.25 15.93
N MET A 381 -3.55 11.51 15.71
CA MET A 381 -2.89 12.75 16.17
C MET A 381 -3.55 14.00 15.55
N ILE A 382 -3.98 13.89 14.28
CA ILE A 382 -4.86 14.82 13.61
C ILE A 382 -6.18 14.10 13.33
N GLN A 383 -7.28 14.58 13.88
CA GLN A 383 -8.61 13.96 13.78
C GLN A 383 -9.56 14.87 13.02
N VAL A 384 -10.22 14.35 11.97
CA VAL A 384 -11.16 15.08 11.12
C VAL A 384 -12.47 14.32 11.03
N GLU A 385 -13.58 14.98 11.36
CA GLU A 385 -14.94 14.40 11.37
C GLU A 385 -15.97 15.49 11.03
N ASN A 386 -17.07 15.14 10.33
CA ASN A 386 -18.13 16.07 9.93
C ASN A 386 -17.53 17.37 9.36
N ALA A 387 -16.72 17.25 8.32
CA ALA A 387 -15.88 18.33 7.81
C ALA A 387 -15.90 18.37 6.28
N ASP A 388 -15.68 19.54 5.70
CA ASP A 388 -15.77 19.74 4.25
C ASP A 388 -14.66 20.67 3.73
N GLY A 389 -13.92 20.28 2.71
CA GLY A 389 -12.91 21.14 2.11
C GLY A 389 -11.68 21.33 2.99
N ILE A 390 -11.28 20.33 3.79
CA ILE A 390 -10.07 20.38 4.62
C ILE A 390 -8.84 20.09 3.76
N LEU A 391 -7.80 20.90 3.89
CA LEU A 391 -6.54 20.73 3.18
C LEU A 391 -5.39 20.57 4.18
N LEU A 392 -4.75 19.40 4.20
CA LEU A 392 -3.47 19.20 4.88
C LEU A 392 -2.37 19.15 3.81
N GLN A 393 -1.52 20.16 3.79
CA GLN A 393 -0.51 20.32 2.75
C GLN A 393 0.91 20.46 3.30
N ARG A 394 1.82 19.57 2.89
CA ARG A 394 3.25 19.64 3.27
C ARG A 394 3.50 19.64 4.78
N ASN A 395 2.63 19.00 5.55
CA ASN A 395 2.81 18.83 6.99
C ASN A 395 3.72 17.63 7.29
N ARG A 396 4.32 17.64 8.48
CA ARG A 396 5.14 16.54 9.02
C ARG A 396 4.43 15.98 10.26
N ILE A 397 4.05 14.70 10.23
CA ILE A 397 3.38 14.01 11.33
C ILE A 397 4.34 12.96 11.85
N LEU A 398 4.93 13.20 13.01
CA LEU A 398 6.07 12.43 13.51
C LEU A 398 5.75 11.85 14.88
N HIS A 399 6.29 10.67 15.20
CA HIS A 399 6.34 10.18 16.58
C HIS A 399 4.95 10.09 17.24
N THR A 400 4.07 9.25 16.71
CA THR A 400 2.69 9.15 17.23
C THR A 400 2.54 8.09 18.32
N GLY A 401 1.56 8.28 19.21
CA GLY A 401 1.12 7.25 20.16
C GLY A 401 0.11 6.26 19.56
N ALA A 402 -0.62 6.68 18.52
CA ALA A 402 -1.65 5.92 17.81
C ALA A 402 -1.54 6.16 16.29
N ASP A 403 -2.64 6.54 15.62
CA ASP A 403 -2.62 6.85 14.19
C ASP A 403 -2.13 8.29 13.92
N GLY A 404 -1.77 8.57 12.67
CA GLY A 404 -1.36 9.88 12.19
C GLY A 404 -2.56 10.80 11.93
N ILE A 405 -3.17 10.66 10.76
CA ILE A 405 -4.29 11.50 10.27
C ILE A 405 -5.53 10.63 10.08
N ASN A 406 -6.62 10.98 10.76
CA ASN A 406 -7.86 10.21 10.71
C ASN A 406 -9.00 11.07 10.12
N MET A 407 -9.67 10.55 9.09
CA MET A 407 -10.83 11.14 8.41
C MET A 407 -12.01 10.15 8.49
N VAL A 408 -12.64 10.08 9.66
CA VAL A 408 -13.40 8.89 10.06
C VAL A 408 -14.87 8.94 9.66
N ASN A 409 -15.55 10.05 9.92
CA ASN A 409 -17.00 10.18 9.70
C ASN A 409 -17.30 11.48 8.95
N ASP A 410 -18.05 11.38 7.86
CA ASP A 410 -18.63 12.52 7.14
C ASP A 410 -17.60 13.61 6.77
N VAL A 411 -16.44 13.17 6.27
CA VAL A 411 -15.41 14.07 5.74
C VAL A 411 -15.57 14.17 4.23
N GLN A 412 -15.72 15.38 3.71
CA GLN A 412 -16.04 15.62 2.31
C GLN A 412 -15.02 16.55 1.64
N ASN A 413 -14.79 16.35 0.35
CA ASN A 413 -14.03 17.27 -0.53
C ASN A 413 -12.64 17.66 0.02
N SER A 414 -11.97 16.76 0.73
CA SER A 414 -10.77 17.06 1.51
C SER A 414 -9.52 16.44 0.88
N GLN A 415 -8.37 17.07 1.08
CA GLN A 415 -7.12 16.69 0.41
C GLN A 415 -5.95 16.58 1.40
N LEU A 416 -5.15 15.53 1.23
CA LEU A 416 -3.87 15.32 1.90
C LEU A 416 -2.77 15.33 0.83
N VAL A 417 -2.03 16.43 0.75
CA VAL A 417 -1.10 16.69 -0.35
C VAL A 417 0.32 16.95 0.15
N GLY A 418 1.29 16.14 -0.27
CA GLY A 418 2.70 16.44 0.05
C GLY A 418 3.07 16.23 1.53
N ASN A 419 2.27 15.54 2.32
CA ASN A 419 2.57 15.33 3.74
C ASN A 419 3.64 14.25 3.93
N PHE A 420 4.37 14.34 5.02
CA PHE A 420 5.36 13.36 5.46
C PHE A 420 4.94 12.74 6.78
N THR A 421 4.95 11.41 6.86
CA THR A 421 4.81 10.70 8.13
C THR A 421 6.04 9.85 8.41
N ASN A 422 6.44 9.79 9.68
CA ASN A 422 7.55 8.95 10.14
C ASN A 422 7.32 8.52 11.58
N ASP A 423 7.69 7.28 11.90
CA ASP A 423 7.56 6.72 13.24
C ASP A 423 6.12 6.81 13.77
N VAL A 424 5.18 6.29 12.99
CA VAL A 424 3.75 6.26 13.32
C VAL A 424 3.44 4.94 14.03
N ALA A 425 2.92 5.00 15.26
CA ALA A 425 2.60 3.81 16.06
C ALA A 425 1.58 2.89 15.37
N GLY A 426 0.56 3.47 14.73
CA GLY A 426 -0.49 2.80 13.97
C GLY A 426 -0.50 3.16 12.48
N SER A 427 -1.68 3.45 11.93
CA SER A 427 -1.87 3.83 10.53
C SER A 427 -1.45 5.28 10.32
N ALA A 428 -0.77 5.59 9.22
CA ALA A 428 -0.41 6.98 8.91
C ALA A 428 -1.66 7.78 8.52
N ILE A 429 -2.55 7.17 7.74
CA ILE A 429 -3.83 7.76 7.33
C ILE A 429 -4.95 6.73 7.47
N THR A 430 -6.05 7.12 8.12
CA THR A 430 -7.30 6.34 8.18
C THR A 430 -8.46 7.10 7.55
N VAL A 431 -9.27 6.43 6.73
CA VAL A 431 -10.45 7.01 6.07
C VAL A 431 -11.67 6.10 6.23
N GLY A 432 -12.80 6.67 6.62
CA GLY A 432 -14.02 5.89 6.85
C GLY A 432 -13.99 5.12 8.17
N HIS A 433 -15.06 4.36 8.40
CA HIS A 433 -15.25 3.59 9.61
C HIS A 433 -15.88 2.22 9.32
N PRO A 434 -15.57 1.15 10.09
CA PRO A 434 -16.16 -0.16 9.87
C PRO A 434 -17.69 -0.22 10.07
N GLN A 435 -18.28 0.72 10.81
CA GLN A 435 -19.74 0.74 11.04
C GLN A 435 -20.54 1.35 9.89
N HIS A 436 -19.89 1.99 8.90
CA HIS A 436 -20.54 2.60 7.72
C HIS A 436 -21.06 1.57 6.69
N VAL A 437 -21.59 0.45 7.17
CA VAL A 437 -22.23 -0.59 6.36
C VAL A 437 -23.50 -0.04 5.70
N TYR A 438 -24.35 0.64 6.48
CA TYR A 438 -25.56 1.32 6.02
C TYR A 438 -25.68 2.69 6.70
N ILE A 439 -25.39 3.76 5.96
CA ILE A 439 -25.47 5.11 6.49
C ILE A 439 -26.91 5.44 6.93
N GLY A 440 -27.06 5.98 8.13
CA GLY A 440 -28.32 6.46 8.67
C GLY A 440 -29.22 5.35 9.22
N ASP A 441 -28.70 4.14 9.43
CA ASP A 441 -29.44 3.03 10.02
C ASP A 441 -29.47 3.06 11.57
N GLY A 442 -28.83 4.07 12.18
CA GLY A 442 -28.81 4.29 13.62
C GLY A 442 -30.19 4.44 14.25
N THR A 443 -30.43 3.69 15.32
CA THR A 443 -31.65 3.74 16.14
C THR A 443 -31.29 3.81 17.61
N SER A 444 -32.27 4.05 18.49
CA SER A 444 -32.03 4.09 19.94
C SER A 444 -31.65 2.73 20.54
N SER A 445 -31.77 1.62 19.80
CA SER A 445 -31.59 0.26 20.33
C SER A 445 -30.46 -0.54 19.67
N ASN A 446 -30.00 -0.16 18.47
CA ASN A 446 -29.04 -0.97 17.71
C ASN A 446 -27.57 -0.72 18.04
N ARG A 447 -27.24 0.24 18.93
CA ARG A 447 -25.87 0.55 19.40
C ARG A 447 -24.95 1.15 18.33
N GLU A 448 -25.52 1.83 17.34
CA GLU A 448 -24.76 2.60 16.36
C GLU A 448 -23.91 3.68 17.04
N LYS A 449 -22.69 3.90 16.55
CA LYS A 449 -21.80 4.93 17.10
C LYS A 449 -22.34 6.35 16.86
N TRP A 450 -22.98 6.57 15.72
CA TRP A 450 -23.51 7.88 15.33
C TRP A 450 -25.02 7.85 15.15
N SER A 451 -25.69 8.94 15.56
CA SER A 451 -27.08 9.16 15.17
C SER A 451 -27.18 9.47 13.67
N PRO A 452 -28.32 9.23 13.00
CA PRO A 452 -28.49 9.49 11.57
C PRO A 452 -28.20 10.94 11.11
N GLN A 453 -28.29 11.92 12.01
CA GLN A 453 -27.98 13.33 11.72
C GLN A 453 -26.47 13.63 11.74
N VAL A 454 -25.67 12.76 12.34
CA VAL A 454 -24.21 12.91 12.49
C VAL A 454 -23.47 11.95 11.56
N GLU A 455 -24.03 10.76 11.33
CA GLU A 455 -23.42 9.76 10.49
C GLU A 455 -23.40 10.19 9.01
N GLY A 456 -22.22 10.14 8.41
CA GLY A 456 -22.05 10.39 6.99
C GLY A 456 -20.82 9.65 6.47
N LEU A 457 -20.85 9.33 5.18
CA LEU A 457 -19.77 8.62 4.52
C LEU A 457 -18.66 9.60 4.11
N PRO A 458 -17.38 9.30 4.38
CA PRO A 458 -16.30 10.08 3.78
C PRO A 458 -16.34 9.99 2.26
N LYS A 459 -16.29 11.16 1.61
CA LYS A 459 -16.52 11.28 0.17
C LYS A 459 -15.63 12.30 -0.51
N ASN A 460 -15.17 12.00 -1.72
CA ASN A 460 -14.32 12.90 -2.52
C ASN A 460 -13.06 13.30 -1.74
N ILE A 461 -12.28 12.29 -1.36
CA ILE A 461 -11.05 12.44 -0.58
C ILE A 461 -9.87 12.20 -1.51
N ASP A 462 -8.88 13.10 -1.51
CA ASP A 462 -7.68 12.98 -2.34
C ASP A 462 -6.41 12.91 -1.49
N ILE A 463 -5.74 11.75 -1.52
CA ILE A 463 -4.48 11.49 -0.83
C ILE A 463 -3.41 11.38 -1.91
N ARG A 464 -2.65 12.45 -2.12
CA ARG A 464 -1.65 12.49 -3.19
C ARG A 464 -0.30 13.07 -2.85
N ASN A 465 0.73 12.55 -3.52
CA ASN A 465 2.11 13.00 -3.36
C ASN A 465 2.60 13.00 -1.89
N ASN A 466 2.08 12.12 -1.04
CA ASN A 466 2.53 12.00 0.34
C ASN A 466 3.69 11.00 0.43
N TYR A 467 4.60 11.25 1.36
CA TYR A 467 5.62 10.29 1.75
C TYR A 467 5.27 9.67 3.10
N LEU A 468 4.81 8.41 3.06
CA LEU A 468 4.41 7.66 4.24
C LEU A 468 5.50 6.66 4.59
N TYR A 469 6.33 7.00 5.56
CA TYR A 469 7.48 6.19 5.97
C TYR A 469 7.26 5.62 7.38
N ASP A 470 7.65 4.36 7.60
CA ASP A 470 7.76 3.72 8.91
C ASP A 470 6.46 3.83 9.75
N SER A 471 5.41 3.19 9.23
CA SER A 471 4.11 3.12 9.87
C SER A 471 3.88 1.79 10.58
N ALA A 472 2.95 1.80 11.53
CA ALA A 472 2.56 0.65 12.33
C ALA A 472 3.70 0.06 13.18
N VAL A 473 4.58 0.93 13.70
CA VAL A 473 5.77 0.50 14.46
C VAL A 473 5.43 -0.14 15.80
N LEU A 474 4.27 0.18 16.39
CA LEU A 474 3.76 -0.45 17.62
C LEU A 474 2.58 -1.40 17.36
N PHE A 475 1.72 -1.08 16.38
CA PHE A 475 0.49 -1.83 16.14
C PHE A 475 0.52 -2.51 14.78
N ASN A 476 1.15 -3.67 14.71
CA ASN A 476 1.62 -4.21 13.44
C ASN A 476 0.53 -4.70 12.48
N GLY A 477 -0.72 -4.85 12.93
CA GLY A 477 -1.88 -5.13 12.08
C GLY A 477 -2.45 -3.89 11.36
N HIS A 478 -1.87 -2.71 11.56
CA HIS A 478 -2.25 -1.47 10.87
C HIS A 478 -1.57 -1.36 9.50
N SER A 479 -1.96 -0.37 8.71
CA SER A 479 -1.38 -0.10 7.38
C SER A 479 -1.12 1.40 7.21
N PRO A 480 -0.11 1.82 6.44
CA PRO A 480 0.11 3.23 6.13
C PRO A 480 -1.16 3.95 5.69
N ILE A 481 -1.98 3.33 4.82
CA ILE A 481 -3.32 3.82 4.50
C ILE A 481 -4.35 2.73 4.81
N SER A 482 -5.30 3.06 5.68
CA SER A 482 -6.45 2.20 6.01
C SER A 482 -7.76 2.88 5.63
N ALA A 483 -8.41 2.40 4.58
CA ALA A 483 -9.70 2.90 4.13
C ALA A 483 -10.79 1.82 4.27
N TYR A 484 -11.86 2.14 5.00
CA TYR A 484 -13.01 1.26 5.23
C TYR A 484 -14.08 1.48 4.14
N PHE A 485 -15.31 1.79 4.52
CA PHE A 485 -16.34 2.22 3.58
C PHE A 485 -16.13 3.70 3.22
N VAL A 486 -15.89 3.95 1.93
CA VAL A 486 -15.62 5.28 1.38
C VAL A 486 -16.15 5.40 -0.06
N ASP A 487 -16.61 6.58 -0.45
CA ASP A 487 -17.07 6.88 -1.82
C ASP A 487 -16.15 7.89 -2.48
N THR A 488 -15.60 7.57 -3.65
CA THR A 488 -14.74 8.52 -4.39
C THR A 488 -13.48 8.89 -3.60
N LEU A 489 -12.76 7.89 -3.08
CA LEU A 489 -11.40 8.06 -2.54
C LEU A 489 -10.37 7.95 -3.66
N SER A 490 -9.45 8.90 -3.74
CA SER A 490 -8.28 8.92 -4.61
C SER A 490 -7.02 8.76 -3.78
N VAL A 491 -6.23 7.72 -4.04
CA VAL A 491 -4.90 7.50 -3.45
C VAL A 491 -3.89 7.44 -4.59
N GLN A 492 -3.19 8.56 -4.85
CA GLN A 492 -2.39 8.71 -6.05
C GLN A 492 -0.97 9.23 -5.80
N ARG A 493 0.01 8.76 -6.56
CA ARG A 493 1.38 9.33 -6.53
C ARG A 493 2.03 9.32 -5.14
N ASN A 494 1.63 8.44 -4.23
CA ASN A 494 2.22 8.36 -2.90
C ASN A 494 3.44 7.44 -2.92
N ARG A 495 4.46 7.79 -2.13
CA ARG A 495 5.56 6.89 -1.80
C ARG A 495 5.30 6.32 -0.41
N ILE A 496 5.12 5.02 -0.33
CA ILE A 496 4.78 4.30 0.90
C ILE A 496 5.91 3.33 1.19
N GLU A 497 6.53 3.42 2.36
CA GLU A 497 7.70 2.62 2.69
C GLU A 497 7.64 2.09 4.12
N LYS A 498 8.11 0.85 4.29
CA LYS A 498 8.32 0.22 5.60
C LYS A 498 7.03 0.11 6.41
N SER A 499 6.31 -0.99 6.19
CA SER A 499 5.23 -1.39 7.08
C SER A 499 5.27 -2.90 7.38
N PRO A 500 4.88 -3.31 8.60
CA PRO A 500 4.88 -4.70 9.00
C PRO A 500 3.82 -5.54 8.26
N TRP A 501 2.75 -4.92 7.76
CA TRP A 501 1.62 -5.58 7.12
C TRP A 501 1.26 -4.85 5.80
N SER A 502 0.00 -4.70 5.42
CA SER A 502 -0.37 -4.12 4.12
C SER A 502 0.16 -2.69 3.93
N GLY A 503 0.28 -2.24 2.67
CA GLY A 503 0.57 -0.85 2.35
C GLY A 503 -0.70 0.00 2.32
N ILE A 504 -1.68 -0.43 1.53
CA ILE A 504 -3.02 0.18 1.41
C ILE A 504 -4.05 -0.92 1.61
N THR A 505 -4.97 -0.73 2.57
CA THR A 505 -6.20 -1.53 2.69
C THR A 505 -7.39 -0.70 2.24
N LEU A 506 -8.23 -1.24 1.36
CA LEU A 506 -9.38 -0.53 0.82
C LEU A 506 -10.66 -1.38 0.84
N GLY A 507 -11.69 -0.84 1.47
CA GLY A 507 -12.98 -1.50 1.60
C GLY A 507 -13.10 -2.32 2.88
N TRP A 508 -14.32 -2.76 3.16
CA TRP A 508 -14.68 -3.53 4.35
C TRP A 508 -15.95 -4.33 4.06
N GLY A 509 -16.42 -5.12 5.03
CA GLY A 509 -17.69 -5.83 4.88
C GLY A 509 -17.58 -7.32 4.58
N TRP A 510 -16.47 -7.77 3.97
CA TRP A 510 -16.35 -9.13 3.41
C TRP A 510 -17.53 -9.44 2.47
N TRP A 511 -17.82 -10.71 2.19
CA TRP A 511 -19.06 -11.10 1.49
C TRP A 511 -20.31 -10.95 2.37
N ASN A 512 -20.16 -10.71 3.68
CA ASN A 512 -21.25 -10.73 4.65
C ASN A 512 -22.32 -9.64 4.43
N PHE A 513 -22.06 -8.65 3.60
CA PHE A 513 -23.01 -7.59 3.23
C PHE A 513 -23.25 -7.50 1.71
N ASP A 514 -23.03 -8.60 0.97
CA ASP A 514 -23.26 -8.70 -0.49
C ASP A 514 -24.75 -8.81 -0.87
N GLY A 515 -25.66 -8.95 0.10
CA GLY A 515 -27.10 -9.06 -0.12
C GLY A 515 -27.59 -10.43 -0.62
N SER A 516 -26.70 -11.41 -0.79
CA SER A 516 -27.07 -12.78 -1.14
C SER A 516 -27.82 -13.49 -0.01
N SER A 517 -28.43 -14.64 -0.31
CA SER A 517 -29.21 -15.43 0.66
C SER A 517 -28.42 -15.88 1.88
N GLY A 518 -27.10 -16.04 1.76
CA GLY A 518 -26.24 -16.44 2.87
C GLY A 518 -25.61 -15.29 3.65
N SER A 519 -25.76 -14.03 3.20
CA SER A 519 -25.19 -12.85 3.84
C SER A 519 -25.89 -12.51 5.18
N ILE A 520 -25.29 -11.62 5.98
CA ILE A 520 -25.88 -11.12 7.23
C ILE A 520 -27.14 -10.29 6.98
N ALA A 521 -27.23 -9.65 5.81
CA ALA A 521 -28.38 -8.85 5.40
C ALA A 521 -28.91 -9.29 4.02
N PRO A 522 -29.60 -10.45 3.93
CA PRO A 522 -30.12 -10.96 2.66
C PRO A 522 -31.06 -9.96 1.97
N ASN A 523 -30.94 -9.89 0.64
CA ASN A 523 -31.64 -8.96 -0.26
C ASN A 523 -31.34 -7.47 -0.02
N ARG A 524 -30.29 -7.15 0.74
CA ARG A 524 -29.97 -5.78 1.13
C ARG A 524 -28.46 -5.50 1.00
N PRO A 525 -27.87 -5.55 -0.20
CA PRO A 525 -26.43 -5.32 -0.38
C PRO A 525 -26.02 -3.92 0.13
N THR A 526 -24.85 -3.82 0.75
CA THR A 526 -24.24 -2.51 1.00
C THR A 526 -23.80 -1.86 -0.31
N THR A 527 -23.88 -0.53 -0.37
CA THR A 527 -23.53 0.28 -1.55
C THR A 527 -22.61 1.46 -1.20
N THR A 528 -22.06 1.46 0.02
CA THR A 528 -21.31 2.59 0.57
C THR A 528 -19.92 2.70 -0.04
N ALA A 529 -19.17 1.60 -0.14
CA ALA A 529 -17.87 1.59 -0.81
C ALA A 529 -18.03 1.60 -2.34
N ARG A 530 -17.51 2.63 -3.02
CA ARG A 530 -17.59 2.76 -4.49
C ARG A 530 -16.68 3.86 -5.05
N ASN A 531 -16.43 3.81 -6.36
CA ASN A 531 -15.74 4.85 -7.13
C ASN A 531 -14.33 5.18 -6.64
N ASN A 532 -13.64 4.23 -6.01
CA ASN A 532 -12.34 4.47 -5.41
C ASN A 532 -11.21 4.26 -6.44
N THR A 533 -10.10 4.98 -6.29
CA THR A 533 -8.95 4.89 -7.19
C THR A 533 -7.65 4.78 -6.41
N ILE A 534 -6.87 3.74 -6.67
CA ILE A 534 -5.49 3.60 -6.20
C ILE A 534 -4.58 3.59 -7.44
N SER A 535 -3.84 4.66 -7.68
CA SER A 535 -2.99 4.70 -8.89
C SER A 535 -1.66 5.41 -8.75
N TYR A 536 -0.69 4.98 -9.55
CA TYR A 536 0.65 5.58 -9.57
C TYR A 536 1.33 5.64 -8.19
N ASN A 537 1.02 4.74 -7.25
CA ASN A 537 1.74 4.68 -5.97
C ASN A 537 3.00 3.82 -6.10
N HIS A 538 4.05 4.20 -5.39
CA HIS A 538 5.26 3.38 -5.22
C HIS A 538 5.27 2.86 -3.79
N ILE A 539 5.00 1.56 -3.62
CA ILE A 539 4.88 0.90 -2.33
C ILE A 539 6.07 -0.04 -2.15
N ILE A 540 6.89 0.20 -1.13
CA ILE A 540 8.19 -0.44 -0.95
C ILE A 540 8.27 -1.05 0.45
N ASP A 541 8.78 -2.27 0.53
CA ASP A 541 9.08 -2.94 1.80
C ASP A 541 7.90 -2.90 2.77
N THR A 542 6.71 -3.18 2.25
CA THR A 542 5.52 -3.48 3.05
C THR A 542 5.39 -4.99 3.24
N VAL A 543 4.55 -5.45 4.15
CA VAL A 543 4.36 -6.88 4.48
C VAL A 543 5.63 -7.50 5.08
N GLN A 544 6.34 -6.74 5.92
CA GLN A 544 7.66 -7.15 6.43
C GLN A 544 7.61 -8.11 7.62
N ARG A 545 6.54 -8.09 8.41
CA ARG A 545 6.41 -8.89 9.64
C ARG A 545 5.23 -9.87 9.59
N LEU A 546 4.03 -9.35 9.37
CA LEU A 546 2.80 -10.14 9.34
C LEU A 546 2.55 -10.74 7.96
N SER A 547 1.62 -11.68 7.89
CA SER A 547 1.30 -12.49 6.70
C SER A 547 -0.15 -12.29 6.28
N ASP A 548 -0.60 -13.06 5.29
CA ASP A 548 -1.99 -13.06 4.81
C ASP A 548 -2.43 -11.69 4.28
N THR A 549 -1.55 -11.07 3.48
CA THR A 549 -1.82 -9.78 2.86
C THR A 549 -0.91 -9.50 1.65
N ALA A 550 -1.15 -8.37 1.00
CA ALA A 550 -0.37 -7.78 -0.07
C ALA A 550 -0.10 -6.28 0.21
N PRO A 551 0.81 -5.65 -0.54
CA PRO A 551 0.96 -4.19 -0.54
C PRO A 551 -0.35 -3.44 -0.82
N ILE A 552 -1.23 -4.00 -1.66
CA ILE A 552 -2.60 -3.53 -1.87
C ILE A 552 -3.57 -4.68 -1.58
N TYR A 553 -4.45 -4.44 -0.62
CA TYR A 553 -5.43 -5.39 -0.09
C TYR A 553 -6.85 -4.79 -0.19
N THR A 554 -7.82 -5.56 -0.67
CA THR A 554 -9.22 -5.10 -0.80
C THR A 554 -10.22 -6.05 -0.15
N LEU A 555 -11.32 -5.50 0.36
CA LEU A 555 -12.45 -6.25 0.94
C LEU A 555 -13.80 -5.72 0.45
N GLY A 556 -14.76 -6.63 0.30
CA GLY A 556 -16.15 -6.29 0.00
C GLY A 556 -16.41 -5.71 -1.39
N SER A 557 -17.68 -5.53 -1.73
CA SER A 557 -18.12 -5.00 -3.03
C SER A 557 -17.81 -3.51 -3.16
N GLN A 558 -17.19 -3.10 -4.28
CA GLN A 558 -16.75 -1.72 -4.50
C GLN A 558 -16.94 -1.25 -5.96
N PRO A 559 -18.19 -1.06 -6.43
CA PRO A 559 -18.47 -0.67 -7.82
C PRO A 559 -17.70 0.56 -8.29
N GLY A 560 -17.15 0.49 -9.50
CA GLY A 560 -16.41 1.61 -10.11
C GLY A 560 -15.00 1.81 -9.56
N THR A 561 -14.51 0.88 -8.73
CA THR A 561 -13.17 1.00 -8.13
C THR A 561 -12.08 0.53 -9.10
N THR A 562 -10.98 1.29 -9.17
CA THR A 562 -9.83 1.00 -10.02
C THR A 562 -8.52 1.02 -9.25
N ILE A 563 -7.64 0.05 -9.54
CA ILE A 563 -6.33 -0.12 -8.94
C ILE A 563 -5.33 -0.28 -10.08
N THR A 564 -4.66 0.81 -10.45
CA THR A 564 -3.90 0.84 -11.71
C THR A 564 -2.56 1.55 -11.63
N ASN A 565 -1.60 1.16 -12.47
CA ASN A 565 -0.32 1.88 -12.61
C ASN A 565 0.50 1.95 -11.32
N ASN A 566 0.34 1.01 -10.38
CA ASN A 566 1.12 0.99 -9.13
C ASN A 566 2.40 0.18 -9.31
N TYR A 567 3.46 0.59 -8.61
CA TYR A 567 4.72 -0.14 -8.51
C TYR A 567 4.90 -0.67 -7.09
N LEU A 568 4.84 -2.00 -6.94
CA LEU A 568 4.90 -2.70 -5.65
C LEU A 568 6.23 -3.43 -5.54
N GLN A 569 7.00 -3.15 -4.50
CA GLN A 569 8.38 -3.60 -4.36
C GLN A 569 8.65 -4.18 -2.98
N GLY A 570 9.43 -5.26 -2.90
CA GLY A 570 10.05 -5.67 -1.63
C GLY A 570 9.19 -6.50 -0.67
N VAL A 571 8.15 -7.18 -1.17
CA VAL A 571 7.44 -8.19 -0.37
C VAL A 571 8.31 -9.45 -0.25
N PRO A 572 8.67 -9.89 0.97
CA PRO A 572 9.52 -11.06 1.17
C PRO A 572 8.75 -12.37 0.98
N ALA A 573 9.48 -13.49 0.88
CA ALA A 573 8.91 -14.84 0.77
C ALA A 573 7.95 -15.21 1.92
N GLY A 574 7.13 -16.24 1.71
CA GLY A 574 6.24 -16.82 2.72
C GLY A 574 4.75 -16.65 2.40
N HIS A 575 3.90 -16.72 3.44
CA HIS A 575 2.45 -16.60 3.33
C HIS A 575 1.99 -15.17 3.05
N LYS A 576 2.35 -14.67 1.86
CA LYS A 576 2.24 -13.27 1.44
C LYS A 576 1.82 -13.24 -0.03
N TYR A 577 1.31 -12.09 -0.48
CA TYR A 577 0.79 -11.95 -1.85
C TYR A 577 1.27 -10.67 -2.53
N GLY A 578 1.25 -10.66 -3.87
CA GLY A 578 1.55 -9.46 -4.66
C GLY A 578 0.36 -8.49 -4.75
N LEU A 579 -0.83 -9.03 -5.02
CA LEU A 579 -2.14 -8.37 -4.94
C LEU A 579 -3.11 -9.30 -4.22
N HIS A 580 -3.96 -8.74 -3.36
CA HIS A 580 -4.91 -9.52 -2.59
C HIS A 580 -6.32 -8.90 -2.60
N PRO A 581 -7.12 -9.16 -3.65
CA PRO A 581 -8.56 -9.06 -3.53
C PRO A 581 -9.06 -10.16 -2.61
N ASP A 582 -9.43 -9.80 -1.39
CA ASP A 582 -9.92 -10.74 -0.39
C ASP A 582 -11.45 -10.82 -0.38
N GLU A 583 -12.01 -11.62 0.51
CA GLU A 583 -13.44 -11.94 0.63
C GLU A 583 -14.40 -10.79 0.27
N GLY A 584 -15.36 -11.09 -0.59
CA GLY A 584 -16.39 -10.18 -1.06
C GLY A 584 -15.90 -9.13 -2.06
N SER A 585 -14.60 -9.06 -2.38
CA SER A 585 -14.08 -8.16 -3.40
C SER A 585 -14.83 -8.35 -4.72
N ALA A 586 -15.53 -7.30 -5.17
CA ALA A 586 -16.32 -7.33 -6.38
C ALA A 586 -16.40 -5.97 -7.08
N TYR A 587 -16.54 -6.00 -8.42
CA TYR A 587 -16.62 -4.83 -9.29
C TYR A 587 -15.38 -3.93 -9.26
N ILE A 588 -14.20 -4.55 -9.10
CA ILE A 588 -12.90 -3.88 -9.00
C ILE A 588 -12.05 -4.20 -10.23
N THR A 589 -11.46 -3.15 -10.82
CA THR A 589 -10.49 -3.29 -11.91
C THR A 589 -9.07 -3.13 -11.41
N PHE A 590 -8.27 -4.19 -11.50
CA PHE A 590 -6.83 -4.19 -11.33
C PHE A 590 -6.15 -4.22 -12.70
N ARG A 591 -5.39 -3.19 -13.04
CA ARG A 591 -4.75 -3.13 -14.36
C ARG A 591 -3.39 -2.43 -14.34
N ASP A 592 -2.43 -2.88 -15.15
CA ASP A 592 -1.17 -2.17 -15.37
C ASP A 592 -0.38 -1.98 -14.05
N ASN A 593 -0.30 -3.01 -13.20
CA ASN A 593 0.46 -2.96 -11.93
C ASN A 593 1.73 -3.81 -12.03
N VAL A 594 2.84 -3.31 -11.48
CA VAL A 594 4.14 -3.98 -11.51
C VAL A 594 4.48 -4.52 -10.12
N LEU A 595 4.66 -5.84 -10.04
CA LEU A 595 4.95 -6.59 -8.82
C LEU A 595 6.43 -6.99 -8.80
N SER A 596 7.30 -6.16 -8.22
CA SER A 596 8.71 -6.45 -7.97
C SER A 596 8.92 -7.06 -6.59
N VAL A 597 8.35 -8.26 -6.40
CA VAL A 597 8.26 -8.97 -5.12
C VAL A 597 8.97 -10.32 -5.16
N ASP A 598 9.22 -10.96 -4.01
CA ASP A 598 9.89 -12.26 -3.96
C ASP A 598 9.10 -13.36 -4.70
N LYS A 599 9.80 -14.30 -5.36
CA LYS A 599 9.18 -15.40 -6.12
C LYS A 599 8.56 -16.47 -5.22
N ASN A 600 9.02 -16.59 -3.98
CA ASN A 600 8.61 -17.59 -3.01
C ASN A 600 7.46 -17.10 -2.11
N ILE A 601 6.72 -16.08 -2.53
CA ILE A 601 5.43 -15.74 -1.93
C ILE A 601 4.37 -16.77 -2.33
N THR A 602 3.26 -16.85 -1.60
CA THR A 602 2.20 -17.82 -1.88
C THR A 602 1.54 -17.56 -3.24
N TRP A 603 1.18 -16.31 -3.57
CA TRP A 603 0.58 -15.96 -4.86
C TRP A 603 1.00 -14.55 -5.31
N MET A 604 1.23 -14.36 -6.62
CA MET A 604 1.33 -13.01 -7.20
C MET A 604 -0.03 -12.31 -7.16
N ILE A 605 -1.10 -13.05 -7.46
CA ILE A 605 -2.48 -12.62 -7.32
C ILE A 605 -3.20 -13.67 -6.48
N ASN A 606 -3.66 -13.30 -5.29
CA ASN A 606 -4.56 -14.14 -4.52
C ASN A 606 -6.02 -13.82 -4.87
N SER A 607 -6.52 -14.47 -5.90
CA SER A 607 -7.89 -14.39 -6.44
C SER A 607 -8.62 -15.73 -6.33
N ASP A 608 -8.52 -16.42 -5.19
CA ASP A 608 -9.25 -17.67 -4.96
C ASP A 608 -10.78 -17.43 -4.93
N ASP A 609 -11.61 -18.47 -4.80
CA ASP A 609 -13.08 -18.27 -4.70
C ASP A 609 -13.58 -18.26 -3.24
N PHE A 610 -12.66 -18.14 -2.27
CA PHE A 610 -13.07 -18.04 -0.87
C PHE A 610 -13.75 -16.68 -0.62
N GLY A 611 -14.96 -16.73 -0.05
CA GLY A 611 -15.76 -15.54 0.23
C GLY A 611 -16.32 -14.85 -1.02
N ARG A 612 -16.75 -15.60 -2.04
CA ARG A 612 -17.65 -15.12 -3.12
C ARG A 612 -17.11 -13.89 -3.87
N LYS A 613 -15.85 -13.95 -4.31
CA LYS A 613 -15.28 -12.89 -5.16
C LYS A 613 -15.83 -12.99 -6.57
N HIS A 614 -16.22 -11.87 -7.18
CA HIS A 614 -16.83 -11.87 -8.53
C HIS A 614 -16.70 -10.52 -9.23
N ASP A 615 -17.00 -10.47 -10.54
CA ASP A 615 -16.96 -9.23 -11.34
C ASP A 615 -15.61 -8.48 -11.22
N LEU A 616 -14.51 -9.22 -11.09
CA LEU A 616 -13.15 -8.67 -11.03
C LEU A 616 -12.53 -8.60 -12.42
N SER A 617 -11.83 -7.51 -12.73
CA SER A 617 -11.00 -7.41 -13.93
C SER A 617 -9.55 -7.26 -13.52
N ILE A 618 -8.76 -8.34 -13.60
CA ILE A 618 -7.34 -8.38 -13.21
C ILE A 618 -6.51 -8.68 -14.46
N THR A 619 -5.95 -7.65 -15.09
CA THR A 619 -5.26 -7.77 -16.38
C THR A 619 -3.99 -6.94 -16.42
N GLN A 620 -3.05 -7.26 -17.33
CA GLN A 620 -1.80 -6.50 -17.49
C GLN A 620 -1.02 -6.34 -16.17
N ILE A 621 -0.91 -7.43 -15.41
CA ILE A 621 -0.11 -7.46 -14.19
C ILE A 621 1.28 -7.99 -14.54
N TYR A 622 2.32 -7.27 -14.14
CA TYR A 622 3.71 -7.64 -14.39
C TYR A 622 4.32 -8.23 -13.12
N GLY A 623 5.13 -9.28 -13.24
CA GLY A 623 5.77 -9.89 -12.07
C GLY A 623 6.88 -10.86 -12.44
N PRO A 624 7.61 -11.41 -11.46
CA PRO A 624 8.76 -12.27 -11.73
C PRO A 624 8.40 -13.72 -12.06
N ILE A 625 7.16 -14.13 -11.79
CA ILE A 625 6.62 -15.47 -12.06
C ILE A 625 5.12 -15.41 -12.31
N ASN A 626 4.58 -16.40 -13.03
CA ASN A 626 3.14 -16.53 -13.20
C ASN A 626 2.55 -17.44 -12.12
N LYS A 627 2.05 -16.83 -11.04
CA LYS A 627 1.52 -17.54 -9.86
C LYS A 627 0.21 -16.91 -9.39
N VAL A 628 -0.91 -17.40 -9.92
CA VAL A 628 -2.28 -16.90 -9.65
C VAL A 628 -3.09 -18.01 -8.99
N SER A 629 -3.80 -17.72 -7.90
CA SER A 629 -4.48 -18.75 -7.10
C SER A 629 -5.69 -19.38 -7.80
N ASN A 630 -6.57 -18.56 -8.38
CA ASN A 630 -7.67 -19.02 -9.23
C ASN A 630 -7.97 -17.97 -10.31
N LYS A 631 -8.26 -18.43 -11.53
CA LYS A 631 -8.64 -17.58 -12.66
C LYS A 631 -10.12 -17.65 -13.01
N ASN A 632 -10.81 -18.68 -12.52
CA ASN A 632 -12.20 -18.97 -12.85
C ASN A 632 -13.10 -18.43 -11.74
N LEU A 633 -13.17 -17.11 -11.62
CA LEU A 633 -14.11 -16.43 -10.73
C LEU A 633 -15.37 -16.02 -11.50
N PRO A 634 -16.55 -16.02 -10.85
CA PRO A 634 -17.80 -15.57 -11.48
C PRO A 634 -17.66 -14.17 -12.10
N ASN A 635 -18.13 -14.01 -13.35
CA ASN A 635 -18.13 -12.76 -14.12
C ASN A 635 -16.78 -12.02 -14.18
N SER A 636 -15.68 -12.72 -13.93
CA SER A 636 -14.37 -12.09 -13.77
C SER A 636 -13.45 -12.40 -14.95
N THR A 637 -12.52 -11.49 -15.22
CA THR A 637 -11.42 -11.69 -16.15
C THR A 637 -10.11 -11.64 -15.37
N VAL A 638 -9.44 -12.79 -15.22
CA VAL A 638 -8.13 -12.88 -14.55
C VAL A 638 -7.08 -13.37 -15.55
N GLY A 639 -6.21 -12.45 -15.97
CA GLY A 639 -5.15 -12.72 -16.94
C GLY A 639 -3.93 -13.43 -16.35
N ASP A 640 -3.07 -13.93 -17.24
CA ASP A 640 -1.71 -14.35 -16.87
C ASP A 640 -0.86 -13.15 -16.42
N ILE A 641 0.08 -13.41 -15.52
CA ILE A 641 1.15 -12.45 -15.21
C ILE A 641 2.06 -12.31 -16.42
N ILE A 642 2.39 -11.09 -16.81
CA ILE A 642 3.42 -10.79 -17.80
C ILE A 642 4.77 -10.91 -17.09
N VAL A 643 5.50 -11.98 -17.39
CA VAL A 643 6.66 -12.39 -16.59
C VAL A 643 7.98 -11.74 -17.04
N SER A 644 8.69 -11.13 -16.10
CA SER A 644 10.11 -10.74 -16.21
C SER A 644 10.88 -11.32 -15.02
N SER A 645 11.43 -12.54 -15.20
CA SER A 645 11.95 -13.34 -14.08
C SER A 645 13.24 -12.82 -13.46
N ASP A 646 13.97 -11.93 -14.13
CA ASP A 646 15.17 -11.26 -13.63
C ASP A 646 14.91 -9.82 -13.15
N TYR A 647 13.63 -9.41 -13.06
CA TYR A 647 13.21 -8.07 -12.68
C TYR A 647 13.67 -6.95 -13.63
N VAL A 648 14.03 -7.30 -14.87
CA VAL A 648 14.33 -6.35 -15.94
C VAL A 648 13.08 -6.20 -16.81
N TRP A 649 12.40 -5.08 -16.66
CA TRP A 649 11.03 -4.91 -17.13
C TRP A 649 10.93 -4.55 -18.62
N PRO A 650 9.83 -4.94 -19.31
CA PRO A 650 9.49 -4.38 -20.61
C PRO A 650 9.13 -2.90 -20.48
N ALA A 651 9.17 -2.18 -21.60
CA ALA A 651 8.97 -0.73 -21.66
C ALA A 651 7.69 -0.25 -20.95
N GLN A 652 6.56 -0.97 -21.07
CA GLN A 652 5.31 -0.61 -20.41
C GLN A 652 5.43 -0.68 -18.88
N ALA A 653 5.96 -1.78 -18.34
CA ALA A 653 6.17 -1.95 -16.90
C ALA A 653 7.21 -0.97 -16.34
N TYR A 654 8.29 -0.73 -17.09
CA TYR A 654 9.25 0.29 -16.72
C TYR A 654 8.63 1.69 -16.69
N ALA A 655 7.79 2.04 -17.67
CA ALA A 655 7.09 3.33 -17.68
C ALA A 655 6.15 3.49 -16.47
N ILE A 656 5.48 2.42 -16.03
CA ILE A 656 4.68 2.44 -14.79
C ILE A 656 5.58 2.75 -13.58
N ALA A 657 6.71 2.03 -13.42
CA ALA A 657 7.65 2.28 -12.34
C ALA A 657 8.24 3.70 -12.38
N ALA A 658 8.60 4.20 -13.57
CA ALA A 658 9.11 5.55 -13.80
C ALA A 658 8.11 6.64 -13.42
N ASN A 659 6.80 6.38 -13.52
CA ASN A 659 5.73 7.32 -13.19
C ASN A 659 5.13 7.12 -11.79
N SER A 660 5.48 6.05 -11.07
CA SER A 660 4.91 5.76 -9.74
C SER A 660 5.49 6.63 -8.61
N GLY A 661 4.82 6.74 -7.47
CA GLY A 661 5.29 7.54 -6.34
C GLY A 661 5.25 9.05 -6.61
N LEU A 662 6.05 9.78 -5.85
CA LEU A 662 6.04 11.25 -5.84
C LEU A 662 6.39 11.85 -7.20
N GLU A 663 5.66 12.90 -7.55
CA GLU A 663 6.02 13.81 -8.64
C GLU A 663 7.24 14.67 -8.25
N ASP A 664 7.98 15.16 -9.26
CA ASP A 664 9.25 15.89 -9.06
C ASP A 664 9.10 17.09 -8.09
N ALA A 665 7.96 17.78 -8.11
CA ALA A 665 7.66 18.93 -7.25
C ALA A 665 7.51 18.59 -5.75
N PHE A 666 7.41 17.30 -5.42
CA PHE A 666 7.23 16.78 -4.06
C PHE A 666 8.40 15.89 -3.60
N ARG A 667 9.41 15.69 -4.46
CA ARG A 667 10.59 14.86 -4.13
C ARG A 667 11.33 15.36 -2.89
N ASP A 668 11.35 16.66 -2.66
CA ASP A 668 12.06 17.30 -1.54
C ASP A 668 11.51 16.92 -0.16
N ILE A 669 10.30 16.32 -0.12
CA ILE A 669 9.72 15.78 1.11
C ILE A 669 10.49 14.53 1.58
N VAL A 670 11.13 13.80 0.68
CA VAL A 670 11.92 12.61 1.02
C VAL A 670 13.30 13.05 1.53
N PRO A 671 13.69 12.67 2.76
CA PRO A 671 15.04 12.95 3.25
C PRO A 671 16.09 12.37 2.30
N ALA A 672 17.15 13.12 2.02
CA ALA A 672 18.17 12.72 1.05
C ALA A 672 18.83 11.37 1.38
N ALA A 673 18.91 11.00 2.66
CA ALA A 673 19.41 9.70 3.11
C ALA A 673 18.53 8.52 2.68
N ASN A 674 17.25 8.76 2.42
CA ASN A 674 16.26 7.73 2.08
C ASN A 674 16.03 7.59 0.56
N LEU A 675 16.61 8.47 -0.26
CA LEU A 675 16.41 8.46 -1.70
C LEU A 675 17.70 8.81 -2.45
N SER A 676 18.39 7.77 -2.91
CA SER A 676 19.51 7.90 -3.83
C SER A 676 19.03 8.55 -5.14
N LEU A 677 19.67 9.66 -5.52
CA LEU A 677 19.29 10.40 -6.73
C LEU A 677 19.38 9.55 -8.01
N PRO A 678 20.43 8.75 -8.27
CA PRO A 678 20.44 7.82 -9.40
C PRO A 678 19.27 6.83 -9.41
N ASN A 679 18.86 6.33 -8.24
CA ASN A 679 17.72 5.41 -8.11
C ASN A 679 16.38 6.14 -8.27
N TYR A 680 16.32 7.45 -7.96
CA TYR A 680 15.16 8.25 -8.29
C TYR A 680 15.02 8.42 -9.81
N VAL A 681 16.12 8.75 -10.49
CA VAL A 681 16.15 8.99 -11.94
C VAL A 681 15.85 7.70 -12.72
N LEU A 682 16.43 6.57 -12.31
CA LEU A 682 16.17 5.23 -12.84
C LEU A 682 15.58 4.31 -11.74
N PRO A 683 14.25 4.31 -11.54
CA PRO A 683 13.61 3.64 -10.40
C PRO A 683 13.43 2.14 -10.55
N ALA A 684 13.57 1.60 -11.76
CA ALA A 684 13.46 0.17 -12.03
C ALA A 684 14.36 -0.23 -13.21
N SER A 685 14.72 -1.50 -13.27
CA SER A 685 15.50 -2.03 -14.39
C SER A 685 14.62 -2.22 -15.62
N THR A 686 15.16 -1.97 -16.81
CA THR A 686 14.43 -2.17 -18.08
C THR A 686 15.35 -2.77 -19.14
N TYR A 687 14.76 -3.49 -20.09
CA TYR A 687 15.47 -3.86 -21.32
C TYR A 687 14.89 -3.09 -22.50
N VAL A 688 15.71 -2.95 -23.53
CA VAL A 688 15.40 -2.27 -24.79
C VAL A 688 16.06 -3.02 -25.93
N THR A 689 15.53 -2.85 -27.13
CA THR A 689 16.09 -3.46 -28.35
C THR A 689 16.79 -2.41 -29.18
N SER A 690 17.59 -2.82 -30.16
CA SER A 690 18.39 -1.91 -30.99
C SER A 690 17.58 -0.85 -31.78
N GLY A 691 16.25 -0.96 -31.83
CA GLY A 691 15.36 0.06 -32.41
C GLY A 691 14.88 1.13 -31.43
N THR A 692 15.14 0.98 -30.13
CA THR A 692 14.74 1.95 -29.10
C THR A 692 15.77 3.06 -28.99
N ALA A 693 15.39 4.28 -29.41
CA ALA A 693 16.28 5.44 -29.37
C ALA A 693 16.50 6.00 -27.95
N SER A 694 15.47 5.95 -27.10
CA SER A 694 15.51 6.51 -25.75
C SER A 694 14.53 5.81 -24.79
N ILE A 695 14.77 5.96 -23.49
CA ILE A 695 13.84 5.54 -22.43
C ILE A 695 13.41 6.75 -21.59
N PRO A 696 12.20 6.73 -20.98
CA PRO A 696 11.83 7.75 -20.00
C PRO A 696 12.72 7.65 -18.75
N ILE A 697 13.03 8.77 -18.11
CA ILE A 697 13.71 8.85 -16.81
C ILE A 697 13.06 9.97 -15.99
N ARG A 698 13.28 9.99 -14.67
CA ARG A 698 12.86 11.15 -13.86
C ARG A 698 13.88 12.27 -13.92
N SER A 699 13.40 13.51 -13.82
CA SER A 699 14.28 14.68 -13.79
C SER A 699 15.08 14.73 -12.49
N THR A 700 16.34 15.18 -12.56
CA THR A 700 17.07 15.55 -11.34
C THR A 700 16.57 16.88 -10.78
N GLY A 701 15.79 17.66 -11.54
CA GLY A 701 15.31 18.99 -11.16
C GLY A 701 16.37 20.08 -11.18
N ASP A 702 17.61 19.76 -11.60
CA ASP A 702 18.76 20.66 -11.57
C ASP A 702 19.41 20.73 -12.96
N ALA A 703 19.29 21.88 -13.62
CA ALA A 703 19.81 22.10 -14.96
C ALA A 703 21.36 22.08 -15.03
N THR A 704 22.04 22.24 -13.90
CA THR A 704 23.51 22.19 -13.83
C THR A 704 24.06 20.77 -13.84
N ARG A 705 23.21 19.76 -13.59
CA ARG A 705 23.61 18.35 -13.56
C ARG A 705 23.60 17.73 -14.95
N ALA A 706 24.32 16.62 -15.09
CA ALA A 706 24.25 15.73 -16.24
C ALA A 706 23.86 14.32 -15.81
N VAL A 707 23.02 13.67 -16.61
CA VAL A 707 22.63 12.27 -16.42
C VAL A 707 23.32 11.41 -17.46
N TRP A 708 23.87 10.27 -17.06
CA TRP A 708 24.60 9.36 -17.92
C TRP A 708 24.10 7.93 -17.77
N LEU A 709 23.92 7.24 -18.90
CA LEU A 709 23.89 5.78 -18.94
C LEU A 709 25.28 5.29 -19.38
N ALA A 710 25.91 4.46 -18.55
CA ALA A 710 27.26 3.96 -18.78
C ALA A 710 27.47 2.59 -18.13
N PRO A 711 28.48 1.79 -18.54
CA PRO A 711 28.80 0.51 -17.90
C PRO A 711 29.05 0.66 -16.39
N ALA A 712 28.85 -0.41 -15.64
CA ALA A 712 29.13 -0.43 -14.20
C ALA A 712 30.60 -0.08 -13.90
N GLY A 713 30.84 0.65 -12.81
CA GLY A 713 32.19 1.07 -12.40
C GLY A 713 32.81 2.21 -13.22
N THR A 714 32.04 2.89 -14.08
CA THR A 714 32.54 4.02 -14.89
C THR A 714 33.00 5.19 -14.03
N THR A 715 34.20 5.70 -14.30
CA THR A 715 34.78 6.87 -13.62
C THR A 715 35.04 8.05 -14.57
N THR A 716 35.12 7.81 -15.87
CA THR A 716 35.34 8.82 -16.91
C THR A 716 34.22 8.74 -17.94
N PHE A 717 33.63 9.87 -18.31
CA PHE A 717 32.40 9.91 -19.10
C PHE A 717 32.63 10.58 -20.46
N THR A 718 32.43 9.82 -21.53
CA THR A 718 32.54 10.29 -22.92
C THR A 718 31.36 9.74 -23.71
N ALA A 719 30.58 10.61 -24.34
CA ALA A 719 29.43 10.18 -25.13
C ALA A 719 29.88 9.37 -26.35
N GLY A 720 29.19 8.27 -26.63
CA GLY A 720 29.52 7.36 -27.72
C GLY A 720 28.61 6.13 -27.73
N PRO A 721 28.98 5.07 -28.46
CA PRO A 721 28.15 3.87 -28.62
C PRO A 721 27.85 3.13 -27.30
N THR A 722 28.71 3.26 -26.30
CA THR A 722 28.62 2.57 -25.00
C THR A 722 28.20 3.49 -23.85
N MET A 723 28.06 4.79 -24.07
CA MET A 723 27.64 5.73 -23.02
C MET A 723 26.86 6.90 -23.62
N THR A 724 25.72 7.23 -23.05
CA THR A 724 24.87 8.34 -23.50
C THR A 724 24.65 9.34 -22.39
N ARG A 725 24.32 10.58 -22.78
CA ARG A 725 24.15 11.71 -21.86
C ARG A 725 22.82 12.41 -22.10
N ALA A 726 22.21 12.89 -21.03
CA ALA A 726 21.14 13.87 -21.03
C ALA A 726 21.43 15.02 -20.05
N GLY A 727 20.72 16.14 -20.20
CA GLY A 727 20.76 17.22 -19.21
C GLY A 727 20.05 16.83 -17.91
N GLY A 728 20.40 17.48 -16.80
CA GLY A 728 19.84 17.15 -15.48
C GLY A 728 18.33 17.35 -15.35
N THR A 729 17.71 18.18 -16.21
CA THR A 729 16.26 18.36 -16.26
C THR A 729 15.55 17.47 -17.29
N ALA A 730 16.27 16.59 -17.97
CA ALA A 730 15.69 15.72 -18.99
C ALA A 730 14.75 14.67 -18.38
N THR A 731 13.67 14.38 -19.10
CA THR A 731 12.69 13.33 -18.76
C THR A 731 12.85 12.09 -19.64
N SER A 732 13.86 12.08 -20.51
CA SER A 732 14.28 10.92 -21.28
C SER A 732 15.79 10.95 -21.51
N ILE A 733 16.37 9.78 -21.77
CA ILE A 733 17.78 9.64 -22.12
C ILE A 733 17.93 8.64 -23.27
N ALA A 734 18.83 8.96 -24.20
CA ALA A 734 19.17 8.04 -25.27
C ALA A 734 19.75 6.75 -24.70
N VAL A 735 19.46 5.60 -25.32
CA VAL A 735 20.06 4.33 -24.92
C VAL A 735 21.38 4.16 -25.67
N PRO A 736 22.47 3.70 -25.03
CA PRO A 736 23.67 3.28 -25.76
C PRO A 736 23.34 2.28 -26.89
N THR A 737 23.97 2.45 -28.05
CA THR A 737 23.71 1.62 -29.23
C THR A 737 24.42 0.26 -29.16
N THR A 738 25.50 0.17 -28.39
CA THR A 738 26.21 -1.09 -28.15
C THR A 738 25.40 -1.97 -27.19
N GLN A 739 25.32 -3.27 -27.48
CA GLN A 739 24.70 -4.24 -26.58
C GLN A 739 25.44 -4.27 -25.24
N GLY A 740 24.68 -4.30 -24.14
CA GLY A 740 25.27 -4.30 -22.79
C GLY A 740 24.27 -3.93 -21.70
N GLU A 741 24.73 -4.00 -20.46
CA GLU A 741 24.01 -3.50 -19.29
C GLU A 741 24.63 -2.19 -18.83
N TYR A 742 23.78 -1.19 -18.64
CA TYR A 742 24.17 0.17 -18.30
C TYR A 742 23.54 0.59 -16.98
N ARG A 743 24.34 1.25 -16.15
CA ARG A 743 23.94 1.89 -14.91
C ARG A 743 23.71 3.38 -15.17
N LEU A 744 22.88 4.01 -14.35
CA LEU A 744 22.70 5.45 -14.35
C LEU A 744 23.65 6.12 -13.36
N TYR A 745 24.24 7.23 -13.80
CA TYR A 745 25.06 8.13 -13.00
C TYR A 745 24.55 9.56 -13.14
N VAL A 746 24.72 10.35 -12.09
CA VAL A 746 24.49 11.79 -12.11
C VAL A 746 25.81 12.49 -11.82
N LEU A 747 26.17 13.45 -12.66
CA LEU A 747 27.33 14.32 -12.45
C LEU A 747 26.84 15.71 -12.04
N ASP A 748 27.50 16.29 -11.04
CA ASP A 748 27.29 17.69 -10.65
C ASP A 748 27.98 18.68 -11.62
N ALA A 749 27.83 19.98 -11.35
CA ALA A 749 28.42 21.04 -12.17
C ALA A 749 29.96 21.03 -12.19
N GLN A 750 30.59 20.41 -11.19
CA GLN A 750 32.05 20.27 -11.05
C GLN A 750 32.56 18.97 -11.69
N GLY A 751 31.66 18.11 -12.18
CA GLY A 751 31.99 16.82 -12.78
C GLY A 751 32.16 15.69 -11.77
N ASN A 752 31.84 15.89 -10.49
CA ASN A 752 31.86 14.81 -9.50
C ASN A 752 30.71 13.84 -9.79
N ARG A 753 31.01 12.55 -9.81
CA ARG A 753 30.01 11.50 -10.06
C ARG A 753 29.29 11.08 -8.77
N SER A 754 28.01 10.78 -8.90
CA SER A 754 27.26 10.03 -7.90
C SER A 754 27.72 8.57 -7.83
N VAL A 755 27.18 7.83 -6.84
CA VAL A 755 27.10 6.37 -6.91
C VAL A 755 26.35 5.92 -8.18
N GLU A 756 26.50 4.68 -8.59
CA GLU A 756 25.72 4.10 -9.69
C GLU A 756 24.33 3.66 -9.21
N SER A 757 23.34 3.66 -10.11
CA SER A 757 21.99 3.18 -9.80
C SER A 757 21.94 1.68 -9.49
N SER A 758 21.06 1.25 -8.59
CA SER A 758 20.79 -0.18 -8.34
C SER A 758 20.09 -0.85 -9.53
N SER A 759 19.33 -0.08 -10.31
CA SER A 759 18.68 -0.52 -11.54
C SER A 759 19.59 -0.45 -12.75
N ILE A 760 19.26 -1.22 -13.78
CA ILE A 760 20.01 -1.29 -15.05
C ILE A 760 19.13 -0.99 -16.27
N VAL A 761 19.77 -0.54 -17.34
CA VAL A 761 19.20 -0.52 -18.69
C VAL A 761 19.95 -1.56 -19.52
N ARG A 762 19.26 -2.62 -19.95
CA ARG A 762 19.84 -3.67 -20.79
C ARG A 762 19.54 -3.40 -22.26
N GLN A 763 20.55 -3.01 -23.03
CA GLN A 763 20.45 -2.94 -24.48
C GLN A 763 20.68 -4.34 -25.06
N GLN A 764 19.69 -4.86 -25.78
CA GLN A 764 19.75 -6.15 -26.47
C GLN A 764 19.89 -5.95 -27.98
N SER A 765 20.55 -6.89 -28.66
CA SER A 765 20.59 -6.88 -30.12
C SER A 765 19.16 -7.04 -30.67
N GLY A 766 18.83 -6.32 -31.75
CA GLY A 766 17.50 -6.32 -32.38
C GLY A 766 17.11 -7.62 -33.09
N GLY A 767 17.47 -8.77 -32.54
CA GLY A 767 16.72 -10.00 -32.77
C GLY A 767 15.61 -10.02 -31.75
N SER A 768 14.35 -9.98 -32.19
CA SER A 768 13.27 -10.57 -31.42
C SER A 768 13.79 -11.85 -30.78
N VAL A 769 13.73 -12.00 -29.47
CA VAL A 769 13.62 -13.34 -28.90
C VAL A 769 12.15 -13.67 -29.13
N PRO A 770 11.75 -14.50 -30.11
CA PRO A 770 10.43 -15.06 -30.03
C PRO A 770 10.51 -16.02 -28.84
N GLN A 771 9.74 -15.77 -27.79
CA GLN A 771 9.47 -16.84 -26.83
C GLN A 771 9.04 -18.05 -27.65
N GLY A 772 9.77 -19.16 -27.54
CA GLY A 772 9.33 -20.41 -28.15
C GLY A 772 7.92 -20.70 -27.64
N GLY A 773 6.99 -20.88 -28.58
CA GLY A 773 5.62 -21.23 -28.30
C GLY A 773 5.33 -22.63 -28.81
N ARG A 774 4.35 -23.29 -28.19
CA ARG A 774 3.79 -24.56 -28.64
C ARG A 774 2.89 -24.32 -29.84
N LEU A 775 3.12 -25.03 -30.94
CA LEU A 775 2.21 -25.04 -32.08
C LEU A 775 1.11 -26.09 -31.82
N VAL A 776 -0.05 -25.64 -31.34
CA VAL A 776 -1.14 -26.50 -30.85
C VAL A 776 -2.23 -26.65 -31.91
N GLY A 777 -2.56 -27.88 -32.28
CA GLY A 777 -3.63 -28.21 -33.21
C GLY A 777 -5.01 -27.87 -32.64
N GLY A 778 -5.82 -27.15 -33.41
CA GLY A 778 -7.14 -26.69 -33.01
C GLY A 778 -8.13 -27.82 -32.75
N GLN A 779 -8.10 -28.88 -33.56
CA GLN A 779 -8.95 -30.06 -33.38
C GLN A 779 -8.47 -30.97 -32.25
N SER A 780 -7.16 -31.20 -32.13
CA SER A 780 -6.60 -32.21 -31.23
C SER A 780 -6.27 -31.66 -29.83
N GLY A 781 -6.07 -30.34 -29.70
CA GLY A 781 -5.50 -29.73 -28.50
C GLY A 781 -4.04 -30.13 -28.22
N ARG A 782 -3.40 -30.82 -29.18
CA ARG A 782 -2.05 -31.41 -29.06
C ARG A 782 -1.01 -30.59 -29.79
N CYS A 783 0.23 -30.72 -29.36
CA CYS A 783 1.36 -29.97 -29.85
C CYS A 783 2.02 -30.67 -31.05
N VAL A 784 2.49 -29.91 -32.03
CA VAL A 784 3.48 -30.39 -32.99
C VAL A 784 4.79 -30.64 -32.24
N GLU A 785 5.24 -31.88 -32.25
CA GLU A 785 6.39 -32.37 -31.48
C GLU A 785 7.42 -33.04 -32.40
N VAL A 786 8.70 -32.92 -32.02
CA VAL A 786 9.78 -33.77 -32.51
C VAL A 786 9.83 -35.10 -31.72
N PRO A 787 9.50 -36.25 -32.33
CA PRO A 787 9.43 -37.54 -31.63
C PRO A 787 10.74 -37.90 -30.94
N ASN A 788 10.64 -38.40 -29.71
CA ASN A 788 11.77 -38.86 -28.89
C ASN A 788 12.88 -37.81 -28.70
N SER A 789 12.56 -36.51 -28.88
CA SER A 789 13.56 -35.44 -28.86
C SER A 789 14.76 -35.73 -29.78
N SER A 790 14.48 -36.27 -30.98
CA SER A 790 15.52 -36.53 -31.99
C SER A 790 16.11 -35.23 -32.54
N THR A 791 17.41 -35.23 -32.84
CA THR A 791 18.08 -34.14 -33.60
C THR A 791 18.49 -34.57 -35.01
N THR A 792 18.10 -35.77 -35.43
CA THR A 792 18.44 -36.33 -36.74
C THR A 792 17.61 -35.64 -37.84
N ASN A 793 18.29 -35.08 -38.84
CA ASN A 793 17.64 -34.53 -40.04
C ASN A 793 16.75 -35.58 -40.71
N GLY A 794 15.57 -35.18 -41.16
CA GLY A 794 14.58 -36.10 -41.73
C GLY A 794 13.59 -36.68 -40.72
N THR A 795 13.74 -36.40 -39.42
CA THR A 795 12.76 -36.85 -38.42
C THR A 795 11.41 -36.17 -38.69
N GLN A 796 10.37 -36.95 -38.98
CA GLN A 796 9.01 -36.44 -39.19
C GLN A 796 8.35 -36.04 -37.87
N VAL A 797 7.81 -34.82 -37.81
CA VAL A 797 7.08 -34.32 -36.64
C VAL A 797 5.71 -34.98 -36.50
N GLN A 798 5.17 -34.96 -35.29
CA GLN A 798 3.90 -35.61 -34.95
C GLN A 798 3.06 -34.78 -33.97
N LEU A 799 1.79 -35.14 -33.79
CA LEU A 799 1.00 -34.69 -32.66
C LEU A 799 1.37 -35.43 -31.38
N TRP A 800 1.50 -34.69 -30.28
CA TRP A 800 1.65 -35.25 -28.95
C TRP A 800 1.01 -34.36 -27.88
N ASP A 801 0.62 -34.94 -26.74
CA ASP A 801 0.08 -34.18 -25.61
C ASP A 801 1.06 -33.08 -25.18
N CYS A 802 0.55 -31.87 -25.01
CA CYS A 802 1.36 -30.70 -24.70
C CYS A 802 1.93 -30.79 -23.28
N SER A 803 3.22 -31.11 -23.18
CA SER A 803 3.96 -31.22 -21.91
C SER A 803 4.76 -29.94 -21.60
N GLY A 804 4.97 -29.09 -22.60
CA GLY A 804 5.88 -27.93 -22.49
C GLY A 804 7.36 -28.30 -22.67
N GLY A 805 7.66 -29.57 -22.95
CA GLY A 805 9.01 -30.05 -23.25
C GLY A 805 9.67 -29.29 -24.40
N THR A 806 11.00 -29.19 -24.38
CA THR A 806 11.77 -28.43 -25.37
C THR A 806 11.61 -28.96 -26.80
N ASN A 807 11.24 -30.24 -26.97
CA ASN A 807 10.89 -30.87 -28.25
C ASN A 807 9.51 -30.47 -28.82
N GLN A 808 8.74 -29.66 -28.09
CA GLN A 808 7.45 -29.09 -28.50
C GLN A 808 7.49 -27.57 -28.68
N GLN A 809 8.64 -26.95 -28.44
CA GLN A 809 8.81 -25.49 -28.49
C GLN A 809 9.23 -25.06 -29.90
N TRP A 810 8.45 -24.18 -30.50
CA TRP A 810 8.68 -23.61 -31.82
C TRP A 810 8.76 -22.10 -31.74
N THR A 811 9.84 -21.58 -32.29
CA THR A 811 10.14 -20.16 -32.33
C THR A 811 9.91 -19.68 -33.75
N TYR A 812 8.89 -18.83 -33.96
CA TYR A 812 8.62 -18.25 -35.27
C TYR A 812 9.49 -17.03 -35.49
N THR A 813 10.38 -17.09 -36.49
CA THR A 813 11.38 -16.04 -36.74
C THR A 813 10.90 -15.01 -37.76
N ALA A 814 11.56 -13.84 -37.79
CA ALA A 814 11.30 -12.81 -38.81
C ALA A 814 11.55 -13.31 -40.25
N SER A 815 12.41 -14.33 -40.41
CA SER A 815 12.67 -15.03 -41.68
C SER A 815 11.60 -16.07 -42.01
N LYS A 816 10.47 -16.06 -41.30
CA LYS A 816 9.34 -17.01 -41.44
C LYS A 816 9.69 -18.46 -41.14
N GLN A 817 10.77 -18.76 -40.43
CA GLN A 817 11.10 -20.13 -40.04
C GLN A 817 10.45 -20.47 -38.70
N LEU A 818 10.04 -21.73 -38.52
CA LEU A 818 9.68 -22.30 -37.22
C LEU A 818 10.89 -23.08 -36.72
N THR A 819 11.72 -22.47 -35.86
CA THR A 819 12.91 -23.10 -35.29
C THR A 819 12.57 -23.81 -33.98
N GLY A 820 12.96 -25.07 -33.84
CA GLY A 820 12.65 -25.90 -32.67
C GLY A 820 13.88 -26.65 -32.12
N TYR A 821 13.60 -27.75 -31.43
CA TYR A 821 14.59 -28.55 -30.72
C TYR A 821 15.84 -28.91 -31.56
N GLY A 822 17.02 -28.76 -30.95
CA GLY A 822 18.30 -29.01 -31.61
C GLY A 822 18.72 -27.95 -32.63
N ASN A 823 18.18 -26.73 -32.56
CA ASN A 823 18.38 -25.65 -33.54
C ASN A 823 17.97 -26.04 -34.98
N LYS A 824 16.95 -26.89 -35.09
CA LYS A 824 16.42 -27.37 -36.37
C LYS A 824 15.21 -26.55 -36.80
N CYS A 825 14.91 -26.58 -38.09
CA CYS A 825 13.76 -25.90 -38.69
C CYS A 825 12.69 -26.92 -39.08
N LEU A 826 11.41 -26.54 -38.93
CA LEU A 826 10.29 -27.25 -39.53
C LEU A 826 10.40 -27.14 -41.07
N ASP A 827 10.38 -28.26 -41.75
CA ASP A 827 10.79 -28.37 -43.16
C ASP A 827 9.83 -29.26 -43.95
N ALA A 828 9.43 -28.82 -45.15
CA ALA A 828 8.75 -29.66 -46.13
C ALA A 828 9.77 -30.55 -46.86
N ASN A 829 9.76 -31.85 -46.53
CA ASN A 829 10.80 -32.79 -46.94
C ASN A 829 11.08 -32.76 -48.45
N GLY A 830 12.36 -32.65 -48.82
CA GLY A 830 12.80 -32.64 -50.22
C GLY A 830 12.27 -31.44 -51.04
N ALA A 831 11.85 -30.35 -50.39
CA ALA A 831 11.14 -29.24 -51.00
C ALA A 831 9.86 -29.66 -51.78
N GLY A 832 9.21 -30.73 -51.32
CA GLY A 832 8.01 -31.28 -51.96
C GLY A 832 6.84 -30.30 -51.99
N THR A 833 6.10 -30.31 -53.11
CA THR A 833 4.96 -29.41 -53.36
C THR A 833 3.64 -30.15 -53.59
N SER A 834 3.59 -31.45 -53.34
CA SER A 834 2.41 -32.30 -53.50
C SER A 834 1.74 -32.63 -52.16
N ASN A 835 0.43 -32.89 -52.20
CA ASN A 835 -0.31 -33.42 -51.06
C ASN A 835 0.35 -34.70 -50.53
N GLY A 836 0.51 -34.80 -49.21
CA GLY A 836 1.18 -35.92 -48.55
C GLY A 836 2.68 -35.72 -48.36
N THR A 837 3.27 -34.61 -48.82
CA THR A 837 4.68 -34.28 -48.50
C THR A 837 4.87 -34.26 -46.98
N THR A 838 5.84 -35.01 -46.47
CA THR A 838 6.09 -35.12 -45.04
C THR A 838 6.69 -33.83 -44.47
N VAL A 839 6.27 -33.46 -43.26
CA VAL A 839 6.87 -32.34 -42.53
C VAL A 839 7.85 -32.87 -41.50
N ILE A 840 9.11 -32.47 -41.64
CA ILE A 840 10.25 -33.00 -40.90
C ILE A 840 10.98 -31.87 -40.16
N ILE A 841 11.98 -32.24 -39.35
CA ILE A 841 13.04 -31.33 -38.94
C ILE A 841 14.27 -31.48 -39.82
N TRP A 842 14.92 -30.36 -40.14
CA TRP A 842 16.18 -30.31 -40.87
C TRP A 842 17.06 -29.15 -40.36
N ASP A 843 18.35 -29.18 -40.67
CA ASP A 843 19.23 -28.03 -40.42
C ASP A 843 18.67 -26.77 -41.08
N CYS A 844 18.63 -25.68 -40.33
CA CYS A 844 18.13 -24.41 -40.85
C CYS A 844 19.04 -23.90 -41.98
N HIS A 845 18.52 -23.83 -43.20
CA HIS A 845 19.25 -23.39 -44.39
C HIS A 845 18.55 -22.23 -45.12
N GLY A 846 17.43 -21.73 -44.58
CA GLY A 846 16.74 -20.53 -45.07
C GLY A 846 15.94 -20.71 -46.37
N GLY A 847 15.87 -21.93 -46.90
CA GLY A 847 15.11 -22.23 -48.12
C GLY A 847 13.60 -22.02 -47.92
N THR A 848 12.89 -21.74 -49.02
CA THR A 848 11.44 -21.49 -49.02
C THR A 848 10.63 -22.70 -48.51
N ASN A 849 11.16 -23.92 -48.59
CA ASN A 849 10.58 -25.13 -48.00
C ASN A 849 10.63 -25.15 -46.46
N GLN A 850 11.45 -24.31 -45.82
CA GLN A 850 11.52 -24.11 -44.36
C GLN A 850 10.79 -22.84 -43.88
N GLN A 851 10.18 -22.09 -44.80
CA GLN A 851 9.47 -20.87 -44.49
C GLN A 851 7.96 -21.14 -44.44
N TRP A 852 7.30 -20.55 -43.45
CA TRP A 852 5.90 -20.77 -43.13
C TRP A 852 5.18 -19.45 -42.91
N ASN A 853 3.99 -19.26 -43.48
CA ASN A 853 3.10 -18.17 -43.08
C ASN A 853 2.18 -18.68 -41.97
N VAL A 854 2.21 -18.03 -40.81
CA VAL A 854 1.25 -18.26 -39.72
C VAL A 854 0.09 -17.27 -39.93
N ASN A 855 -1.07 -17.77 -40.35
CA ASN A 855 -2.16 -16.93 -40.84
C ASN A 855 -3.18 -16.62 -39.73
N ALA A 856 -3.82 -15.45 -39.81
CA ALA A 856 -4.82 -15.03 -38.82
C ALA A 856 -6.07 -15.93 -38.76
N ASN A 857 -6.34 -16.68 -39.83
CA ASN A 857 -7.43 -17.65 -39.89
C ASN A 857 -7.07 -19.01 -39.25
N GLY A 858 -5.90 -19.12 -38.61
CA GLY A 858 -5.42 -20.30 -37.90
C GLY A 858 -4.67 -21.32 -38.75
N THR A 859 -4.54 -21.15 -40.07
CA THR A 859 -3.72 -22.06 -40.88
C THR A 859 -2.24 -21.70 -40.83
N VAL A 860 -1.36 -22.70 -40.98
CA VAL A 860 0.07 -22.50 -41.21
C VAL A 860 0.38 -23.00 -42.62
N THR A 861 0.82 -22.13 -43.53
CA THR A 861 1.07 -22.49 -44.93
C THR A 861 2.56 -22.47 -45.26
N ASN A 862 3.03 -23.49 -45.98
CA ASN A 862 4.41 -23.55 -46.44
C ASN A 862 4.61 -22.55 -47.60
N VAL A 863 5.67 -21.75 -47.54
CA VAL A 863 5.92 -20.67 -48.53
C VAL A 863 6.25 -21.24 -49.91
N GLN A 864 6.95 -22.38 -50.01
CA GLN A 864 7.31 -23.00 -51.29
C GLN A 864 6.10 -23.59 -52.02
N SER A 865 5.26 -24.34 -51.32
CA SER A 865 4.16 -25.11 -51.94
C SER A 865 2.81 -24.40 -51.90
N GLY A 866 2.61 -23.45 -50.99
CA GLY A 866 1.31 -22.86 -50.68
C GLY A 866 0.35 -23.81 -49.93
N LEU A 867 0.77 -25.04 -49.63
CA LEU A 867 -0.03 -26.04 -48.93
C LEU A 867 -0.06 -25.78 -47.41
N CYS A 868 -1.10 -26.29 -46.75
CA CYS A 868 -1.31 -26.15 -45.31
C CYS A 868 -0.60 -27.27 -44.53
N LEU A 869 -0.12 -26.92 -43.34
CA LEU A 869 0.30 -27.85 -42.30
C LEU A 869 -0.93 -28.63 -41.81
N ASP A 870 -0.89 -29.96 -41.91
CA ASP A 870 -2.06 -30.83 -41.75
C ASP A 870 -1.74 -32.02 -40.84
N ALA A 871 -2.62 -32.27 -39.84
CA ALA A 871 -2.62 -33.52 -39.09
C ALA A 871 -3.27 -34.63 -39.94
N ASN A 872 -2.46 -35.57 -40.43
CA ASN A 872 -2.84 -36.51 -41.47
C ASN A 872 -4.13 -37.28 -41.14
N GLY A 873 -5.04 -37.34 -42.12
CA GLY A 873 -6.32 -38.03 -42.02
C GLY A 873 -7.29 -37.42 -40.99
N ALA A 874 -7.06 -36.16 -40.57
CA ALA A 874 -7.78 -35.49 -39.50
C ALA A 874 -7.79 -36.28 -38.16
N ALA A 875 -6.76 -37.12 -37.96
CA ALA A 875 -6.59 -37.88 -36.74
C ALA A 875 -6.13 -36.99 -35.57
N THR A 876 -6.53 -37.34 -34.36
CA THR A 876 -6.26 -36.54 -33.15
C THR A 876 -5.36 -37.24 -32.14
N ALA A 877 -5.01 -38.51 -32.35
CA ALA A 877 -4.22 -39.31 -31.40
C ALA A 877 -2.74 -38.93 -31.35
N ASN A 878 -2.07 -39.18 -30.21
CA ASN A 878 -0.61 -39.12 -30.10
C ASN A 878 0.06 -39.99 -31.17
N GLY A 879 1.11 -39.47 -31.81
CA GLY A 879 1.82 -40.13 -32.90
C GLY A 879 1.26 -39.86 -34.29
N THR A 880 0.11 -39.16 -34.42
CA THR A 880 -0.41 -38.71 -35.72
C THR A 880 0.63 -37.86 -36.45
N LYS A 881 0.96 -38.23 -37.69
CA LYS A 881 2.01 -37.55 -38.46
C LYS A 881 1.53 -36.25 -39.09
N ILE A 882 2.44 -35.27 -39.15
CA ILE A 882 2.17 -33.99 -39.82
C ILE A 882 2.68 -34.04 -41.27
N ILE A 883 1.85 -33.54 -42.18
CA ILE A 883 2.09 -33.51 -43.62
C ILE A 883 1.69 -32.14 -44.20
N LEU A 884 2.00 -31.93 -45.47
CA LEU A 884 1.41 -30.88 -46.29
C LEU A 884 0.16 -31.40 -47.01
N TRP A 885 -0.89 -30.60 -47.03
CA TRP A 885 -2.11 -30.89 -47.76
C TRP A 885 -2.76 -29.63 -48.31
N SER A 886 -3.59 -29.80 -49.35
CA SER A 886 -4.38 -28.70 -49.91
C SER A 886 -5.22 -28.06 -48.82
N CYS A 887 -5.13 -26.73 -48.69
CA CYS A 887 -5.88 -25.98 -47.71
C CYS A 887 -7.38 -26.12 -47.98
N ASN A 888 -8.10 -26.77 -47.07
CA ASN A 888 -9.53 -27.10 -47.23
C ASN A 888 -10.41 -26.51 -46.13
N GLY A 889 -9.82 -25.78 -45.18
CA GLY A 889 -10.52 -25.15 -44.06
C GLY A 889 -10.88 -26.11 -42.92
N GLY A 890 -10.49 -27.39 -43.02
CA GLY A 890 -10.70 -28.39 -41.96
C GLY A 890 -9.98 -28.04 -40.65
N THR A 891 -10.55 -28.47 -39.53
CA THR A 891 -10.01 -28.19 -38.19
C THR A 891 -8.65 -28.85 -37.92
N ASN A 892 -8.30 -29.89 -38.68
CA ASN A 892 -6.98 -30.55 -38.65
C ASN A 892 -5.85 -29.71 -39.30
N GLN A 893 -6.21 -28.59 -39.94
CA GLN A 893 -5.29 -27.60 -40.51
C GLN A 893 -5.23 -26.30 -39.70
N GLN A 894 -5.90 -26.27 -38.55
CA GLN A 894 -5.98 -25.11 -37.66
C GLN A 894 -4.96 -25.25 -36.52
N TRP A 895 -4.19 -24.20 -36.27
CA TRP A 895 -3.08 -24.19 -35.34
C TRP A 895 -3.06 -22.88 -34.54
N SER A 896 -2.65 -22.96 -33.28
CA SER A 896 -2.42 -21.80 -32.42
C SER A 896 -1.00 -21.87 -31.86
N LEU A 897 -0.24 -20.78 -31.99
CA LEU A 897 1.07 -20.67 -31.36
C LEU A 897 0.87 -20.11 -29.94
N ARG A 898 1.13 -20.90 -28.90
CA ARG A 898 0.88 -20.56 -27.49
C ARG A 898 2.17 -20.58 -26.68
N ASN A 899 2.47 -19.52 -25.93
CA ASN A 899 3.63 -19.51 -25.04
C ASN A 899 3.42 -20.40 -23.81
#